data_AF-A0A158Q8H1-F1
#
_entry.id   AF-A0A158Q8H1-F1
#
_cell.length_a   1.000
_cell.length_b   1.000
_cell.length_c   1.000
_cell.angle_alpha   90.00
_cell.angle_beta   90.00
_cell.angle_gamma   90.00
#
_symmetry.space_group_name_H-M   'P 1'
#
loop_
_entity.id
_entity.type
_entity.pdbx_description
1 polymer ?
#
loop_
_entity_poly.entity_id
_entity_poly.type
_entity_poly.pdbx_seq_one_letter_code
_entity_poly.pdbx_strand_id
1 'polypeptide(L)'
;MSPPSSSTNRRNRYRLSSNYHNRASDHTNGFSDHSKKDDLDIKCENFLSGDGIEKFLNEDSTVLSVQHDAFPVFECFATEISSLDAKKKLYSDLQVGDELCFRIRRVELAGLYAEPICTLHSFRRSLRWINDFQVLLERNLQNGHDYRPNDLIKVVVIGLDDKAKVPIFAVDEDAGLLTEAELPTYFRNGEEIGTKTFDEYLKGYLPATNPNLAALFGVETDLAISFLHELKDVDFSSKHRAPYIRQKQNQDLSMSVAKRGVDKIRGGENAAAVQHFNKALTIYEKNIEALVGRAAAYANMGQYNLAETDLDAALAINASHTNARNYMIETLLQEAKRLEEAGKKDEAKAKYEKSLTIKDDIRAVNGLRNLERSPSVETVKTKRDDDKAKGRRAENSRTVDKRQRRKRRRDAEKLAEYERFIAELKSNEAYLLEAIMIIERIEVGRCLCIHAQFQAVDTVLQFLLYQRGVVPAVVTQLLSTIESHNEIKFVGAYTKIREALRELFRSHNRRALHEVVIIIGASCALPQEIYRIPIELCDSYESDFAHCGENCAELSAREQRRISTSLVISSNLNAARNITRNTRVCILVRGTSALKFPEELVENDDGFELPEDEVLARRKIYSVQFVLKHLCVENVITVRNPDTYWFRLSPVIQAFS
;
A
#
# COMPACT_ATOMS: atom_id res chain seq x y z
N MET A 1 -55.20 39.80 12.08
CA MET A 1 -55.12 38.54 12.84
C MET A 1 -53.64 38.25 13.08
N SER A 2 -53.26 38.11 14.35
CA SER A 2 -51.89 37.96 14.86
C SER A 2 -51.34 36.52 14.65
N PRO A 3 -50.08 36.19 15.02
CA PRO A 3 -48.99 35.74 14.14
C PRO A 3 -48.59 34.25 14.32
N PRO A 4 -47.51 33.74 13.68
CA PRO A 4 -46.78 32.56 14.16
C PRO A 4 -45.41 32.94 14.75
N SER A 5 -45.05 32.26 15.84
CA SER A 5 -43.82 32.43 16.64
C SER A 5 -42.94 31.17 16.66
N SER A 6 -41.65 31.36 16.34
CA SER A 6 -40.40 30.76 16.87
C SER A 6 -40.23 29.25 17.16
N SER A 7 -39.31 28.65 16.38
CA SER A 7 -38.15 27.77 16.73
C SER A 7 -38.21 26.68 17.81
N THR A 8 -37.70 25.47 17.48
CA THR A 8 -36.51 24.85 18.13
C THR A 8 -36.12 23.50 17.50
N ASN A 9 -34.81 23.36 17.25
CA ASN A 9 -34.11 22.11 16.93
C ASN A 9 -34.17 21.09 18.08
N ARG A 10 -34.43 19.81 17.78
CA ARG A 10 -34.03 18.69 18.66
C ARG A 10 -33.48 17.48 17.89
N ARG A 11 -32.24 17.16 18.25
CA ARG A 11 -31.47 15.93 17.99
C ARG A 11 -32.23 14.70 18.52
N ASN A 12 -32.37 13.66 17.70
CA ASN A 12 -32.75 12.33 18.19
C ASN A 12 -31.52 11.46 18.41
N ARG A 13 -31.33 11.08 19.68
CA ARG A 13 -30.50 9.99 20.16
C ARG A 13 -31.30 8.69 20.07
N TYR A 14 -30.72 7.63 19.53
CA TYR A 14 -31.07 6.24 19.86
C TYR A 14 -29.74 5.50 20.08
N ARG A 15 -29.24 5.44 21.33
CA ARG A 15 -29.37 4.31 22.28
C ARG A 15 -29.04 2.95 21.66
N LEU A 16 -27.78 2.57 21.82
CA LEU A 16 -27.29 1.19 21.84
C LEU A 16 -27.94 0.44 23.01
N SER A 17 -28.55 -0.71 22.72
CA SER A 17 -28.76 -1.77 23.70
C SER A 17 -28.36 -3.10 23.10
N SER A 18 -27.31 -3.67 23.70
CA SER A 18 -26.95 -5.08 23.75
C SER A 18 -28.13 -6.04 23.60
N ASN A 19 -27.98 -7.04 22.74
CA ASN A 19 -28.41 -8.41 23.03
C ASN A 19 -27.61 -9.40 22.16
N TYR A 20 -26.48 -9.84 22.71
CA TYR A 20 -25.93 -11.16 22.42
C TYR A 20 -26.82 -12.20 23.09
N HIS A 21 -27.38 -13.14 22.32
CA HIS A 21 -27.45 -14.55 22.71
C HIS A 21 -27.82 -15.44 21.52
N ASN A 22 -26.97 -16.45 21.33
CA ASN A 22 -27.27 -17.80 20.89
C ASN A 22 -27.92 -18.00 19.52
N ARG A 23 -27.09 -18.45 18.56
CA ARG A 23 -27.36 -19.70 17.82
C ARG A 23 -26.07 -20.25 17.24
N ALA A 24 -25.49 -21.20 17.98
CA ALA A 24 -24.62 -22.21 17.43
C ALA A 24 -25.46 -23.39 16.92
N SER A 25 -24.90 -24.09 15.93
CA SER A 25 -25.25 -25.41 15.36
C SER A 25 -26.65 -25.57 14.75
N ASP A 26 -26.70 -25.78 13.43
CA ASP A 26 -26.94 -27.13 12.91
C ASP A 26 -26.73 -27.29 11.39
N HIS A 27 -26.17 -28.44 11.04
CA HIS A 27 -26.18 -29.17 9.77
C HIS A 27 -25.18 -28.83 8.64
N THR A 28 -24.08 -29.58 8.70
CA THR A 28 -23.43 -30.29 7.59
C THR A 28 -24.41 -30.88 6.55
N ASN A 29 -24.19 -30.64 5.26
CA ASN A 29 -23.92 -31.64 4.22
C ASN A 29 -24.11 -31.07 2.81
N GLY A 30 -23.21 -31.47 1.90
CA GLY A 30 -23.46 -31.42 0.46
C GLY A 30 -22.34 -30.81 -0.36
N PHE A 31 -21.26 -31.58 -0.57
CA PHE A 31 -20.46 -31.42 -1.79
C PHE A 31 -21.34 -31.82 -2.98
N SER A 32 -21.60 -30.89 -3.89
CA SER A 32 -21.95 -31.20 -5.27
C SER A 32 -21.00 -30.44 -6.18
N ASP A 33 -20.15 -31.19 -6.89
CA ASP A 33 -19.31 -30.73 -7.99
C ASP A 33 -20.20 -30.22 -9.14
N HIS A 34 -20.51 -28.93 -9.18
CA HIS A 34 -20.91 -28.24 -10.40
C HIS A 34 -20.42 -26.78 -10.39
N SER A 35 -19.78 -26.40 -11.50
CA SER A 35 -19.46 -25.05 -11.99
C SER A 35 -18.71 -24.07 -11.06
N LYS A 36 -17.42 -24.33 -10.78
CA LYS A 36 -16.48 -23.29 -10.29
C LYS A 36 -16.14 -22.20 -11.33
N LYS A 37 -16.53 -22.37 -12.60
CA LYS A 37 -16.24 -21.42 -13.68
C LYS A 37 -17.27 -20.28 -13.69
N ASP A 38 -18.55 -20.63 -13.67
CA ASP A 38 -19.66 -19.66 -13.69
C ASP A 38 -19.70 -18.81 -12.41
N ASP A 39 -19.26 -19.38 -11.29
CA ASP A 39 -19.24 -18.71 -9.98
C ASP A 39 -18.12 -17.65 -9.85
N LEU A 40 -17.15 -17.64 -10.78
CA LEU A 40 -16.12 -16.61 -10.92
C LEU A 40 -16.59 -15.50 -11.87
N ASP A 41 -17.23 -15.87 -12.98
CA ASP A 41 -17.75 -14.91 -13.97
C ASP A 41 -18.89 -14.07 -13.38
N ILE A 42 -19.83 -14.69 -12.64
CA ILE A 42 -20.91 -13.99 -11.92
C ILE A 42 -20.35 -13.08 -10.80
N LYS A 43 -19.22 -13.44 -10.19
CA LYS A 43 -18.57 -12.60 -9.17
C LYS A 43 -17.84 -11.42 -9.81
N CYS A 44 -17.17 -11.62 -10.95
CA CYS A 44 -16.51 -10.60 -11.75
C CYS A 44 -17.49 -9.57 -12.33
N GLU A 45 -18.64 -10.01 -12.84
CA GLU A 45 -19.69 -9.12 -13.37
C GLU A 45 -20.28 -8.18 -12.31
N ASN A 46 -20.27 -8.56 -11.04
CA ASN A 46 -20.75 -7.71 -9.95
C ASN A 46 -19.72 -6.66 -9.47
N PHE A 47 -18.45 -6.75 -9.87
CA PHE A 47 -17.40 -5.79 -9.47
C PHE A 47 -17.29 -4.57 -10.37
N LEU A 48 -17.83 -4.67 -11.58
CA LEU A 48 -18.03 -3.55 -12.48
C LEU A 48 -19.53 -3.29 -12.42
N SER A 49 -19.96 -2.15 -11.87
CA SER A 49 -21.36 -1.74 -11.99
C SER A 49 -21.80 -1.98 -13.43
N GLY A 50 -22.94 -2.65 -13.70
CA GLY A 50 -23.30 -3.08 -15.07
C GLY A 50 -23.18 -1.96 -16.13
N ASP A 51 -23.35 -0.71 -15.70
CA ASP A 51 -23.17 0.53 -16.48
C ASP A 51 -21.71 0.84 -16.90
N GLY A 52 -20.71 0.29 -16.21
CA GLY A 52 -19.29 0.62 -16.33
C GLY A 52 -18.60 -0.15 -17.46
N ILE A 53 -18.95 -1.42 -17.66
CA ILE A 53 -18.49 -2.20 -18.82
C ILE A 53 -19.18 -1.68 -20.08
N GLU A 54 -20.50 -1.44 -20.02
CA GLU A 54 -21.22 -0.87 -21.14
C GLU A 54 -20.78 0.56 -21.45
N LYS A 55 -20.40 1.41 -20.48
CA LYS A 55 -19.73 2.71 -20.76
C LYS A 55 -18.31 2.61 -21.30
N PHE A 56 -17.60 1.52 -21.00
CA PHE A 56 -16.26 1.28 -21.55
C PHE A 56 -16.32 0.76 -22.99
N LEU A 57 -17.39 0.03 -23.33
CA LEU A 57 -17.60 -0.57 -24.65
C LEU A 57 -18.47 0.31 -25.56
N ASN A 58 -19.39 1.10 -25.00
CA ASN A 58 -20.26 2.02 -25.71
C ASN A 58 -19.87 3.47 -25.38
N GLU A 59 -19.52 4.22 -26.42
CA GLU A 59 -19.32 5.67 -26.49
C GLU A 59 -17.92 6.22 -26.13
N ASP A 60 -17.16 6.56 -27.19
CA ASP A 60 -16.66 7.90 -27.52
C ASP A 60 -16.24 8.86 -26.38
N SER A 61 -15.72 8.33 -25.27
CA SER A 61 -15.13 9.14 -24.21
C SER A 61 -13.68 9.51 -24.56
N THR A 62 -13.54 10.65 -25.22
CA THR A 62 -12.30 11.28 -25.70
C THR A 62 -11.28 11.67 -24.61
N VAL A 63 -11.37 11.18 -23.38
CA VAL A 63 -10.43 11.59 -22.33
C VAL A 63 -9.15 10.77 -22.34
N LEU A 64 -9.19 9.50 -22.76
CA LEU A 64 -7.97 8.73 -23.01
C LEU A 64 -8.25 7.67 -24.09
N SER A 65 -7.92 7.98 -25.34
CA SER A 65 -7.67 6.95 -26.35
C SER A 65 -6.40 6.18 -25.96
N VAL A 66 -6.45 5.41 -24.87
CA VAL A 66 -5.43 4.42 -24.60
C VAL A 66 -5.53 3.47 -25.77
N GLN A 67 -4.51 3.46 -26.64
CA GLN A 67 -4.34 2.40 -27.62
C GLN A 67 -4.21 1.11 -26.81
N HIS A 68 -5.34 0.45 -26.56
CA HIS A 68 -5.39 -0.82 -25.83
C HIS A 68 -4.48 -1.86 -26.49
N ASP A 69 -4.18 -1.65 -27.77
CA ASP A 69 -3.30 -2.44 -28.61
C ASP A 69 -1.81 -2.06 -28.56
N ALA A 70 -1.33 -1.15 -27.72
CA ALA A 70 0.09 -0.77 -27.79
C ALA A 70 1.07 -1.86 -27.27
N PHE A 71 0.65 -2.72 -26.35
CA PHE A 71 1.58 -3.70 -25.79
C PHE A 71 1.72 -4.92 -26.71
N PRO A 72 2.96 -5.35 -27.03
CA PRO A 72 3.19 -6.52 -27.86
C PRO A 72 2.62 -7.81 -27.27
N VAL A 73 2.25 -8.75 -28.12
CA VAL A 73 1.71 -10.05 -27.69
C VAL A 73 2.80 -10.93 -27.08
N PHE A 74 2.39 -11.85 -26.20
CA PHE A 74 3.30 -12.71 -25.45
C PHE A 74 4.25 -13.52 -26.36
N GLU A 75 3.77 -13.96 -27.52
CA GLU A 75 4.54 -14.75 -28.48
C GLU A 75 5.77 -14.01 -29.00
N CYS A 76 5.77 -12.68 -29.01
CA CYS A 76 6.94 -11.88 -29.38
C CYS A 76 8.11 -12.05 -28.39
N PHE A 77 7.85 -12.52 -27.17
CA PHE A 77 8.86 -12.71 -26.12
C PHE A 77 9.19 -14.19 -25.88
N ALA A 78 8.41 -15.11 -26.46
CA ALA A 78 8.50 -16.52 -26.14
C ALA A 78 9.49 -17.23 -27.09
N THR A 79 10.54 -17.82 -26.53
CA THR A 79 11.59 -18.51 -27.31
C THR A 79 11.38 -20.02 -27.45
N GLU A 80 10.46 -20.61 -26.67
CA GLU A 80 10.29 -22.05 -26.55
C GLU A 80 8.99 -22.60 -27.19
N ILE A 81 8.19 -21.77 -27.84
CA ILE A 81 6.92 -22.23 -28.43
C ILE A 81 7.20 -22.91 -29.77
N SER A 82 6.78 -24.17 -29.91
CA SER A 82 6.86 -24.89 -31.17
C SER A 82 5.81 -24.38 -32.18
N SER A 83 6.17 -24.34 -33.47
CA SER A 83 5.23 -23.97 -34.54
C SER A 83 3.96 -24.85 -34.54
N LEU A 84 4.12 -26.15 -34.27
CA LEU A 84 3.00 -27.10 -34.25
C LEU A 84 1.98 -26.76 -33.15
N ASP A 85 2.46 -26.43 -31.94
CA ASP A 85 1.59 -26.13 -30.81
C ASP A 85 0.90 -24.78 -30.99
N ALA A 86 1.59 -23.79 -31.57
CA ALA A 86 0.99 -22.50 -31.90
C ALA A 86 -0.10 -22.63 -32.98
N LYS A 87 0.11 -23.44 -34.01
CA LYS A 87 -0.93 -23.72 -35.03
C LYS A 87 -2.15 -24.40 -34.42
N LYS A 88 -1.96 -25.41 -33.58
CA LYS A 88 -3.06 -26.09 -32.87
C LYS A 88 -3.85 -25.10 -32.01
N LYS A 89 -3.16 -24.24 -31.27
CA LYS A 89 -3.79 -23.24 -30.41
C LYS A 89 -4.52 -22.17 -31.23
N LEU A 90 -3.95 -21.73 -32.35
CA LEU A 90 -4.63 -20.80 -33.27
C LEU A 90 -5.93 -21.41 -33.78
N TYR A 91 -5.92 -22.66 -34.26
CA TYR A 91 -7.13 -23.31 -34.78
C TYR A 91 -8.20 -23.54 -33.70
N SER A 92 -7.81 -23.72 -32.43
CA SER A 92 -8.80 -23.81 -31.35
C SER A 92 -9.43 -22.47 -30.98
N ASP A 93 -8.73 -21.36 -31.27
CA ASP A 93 -9.16 -20.01 -30.88
C ASP A 93 -9.95 -19.32 -31.99
N LEU A 94 -9.69 -19.65 -33.27
CA LEU A 94 -10.38 -19.07 -34.42
C LEU A 94 -11.85 -19.46 -34.49
N GLN A 95 -12.69 -18.46 -34.74
CA GLN A 95 -14.13 -18.57 -34.98
C GLN A 95 -14.49 -18.10 -36.38
N VAL A 96 -15.66 -18.51 -36.86
CA VAL A 96 -16.21 -18.04 -38.13
C VAL A 96 -16.51 -16.54 -38.02
N GLY A 97 -16.00 -15.77 -38.98
CA GLY A 97 -16.05 -14.31 -38.98
C GLY A 97 -14.76 -13.63 -38.53
N ASP A 98 -13.79 -14.38 -37.99
CA ASP A 98 -12.52 -13.79 -37.57
C ASP A 98 -11.67 -13.30 -38.74
N GLU A 99 -11.05 -12.13 -38.55
CA GLU A 99 -10.28 -11.43 -39.58
C GLU A 99 -8.78 -11.52 -39.32
N LEU A 100 -8.03 -11.87 -40.37
CA LEU A 100 -6.58 -12.04 -40.34
C LEU A 100 -5.93 -11.28 -41.49
N CYS A 101 -4.70 -10.84 -41.27
CA CYS A 101 -3.84 -10.30 -42.31
C CYS A 101 -2.90 -11.40 -42.82
N PHE A 102 -2.87 -11.57 -44.13
CA PHE A 102 -2.00 -12.51 -44.83
C PHE A 102 -1.05 -11.77 -45.77
N ARG A 103 0.17 -12.29 -45.94
CA ARG A 103 1.14 -11.84 -46.94
C ARG A 103 1.18 -12.83 -48.09
N ILE A 104 1.04 -12.34 -49.30
CA ILE A 104 1.14 -13.18 -50.49
C ILE A 104 2.60 -13.57 -50.72
N ARG A 105 2.89 -14.86 -50.80
CA ARG A 105 4.22 -15.37 -51.14
C ARG A 105 4.34 -15.69 -52.63
N ARG A 106 3.29 -16.29 -53.20
CA ARG A 106 3.26 -16.68 -54.61
C ARG A 106 1.85 -16.61 -55.16
N VAL A 107 1.75 -16.15 -56.41
CA VAL A 107 0.50 -16.07 -57.17
C VAL A 107 0.51 -17.15 -58.23
N GLU A 108 -0.50 -18.02 -58.24
CA GLU A 108 -0.69 -19.05 -59.26
C GLU A 108 -2.06 -18.91 -59.94
N LEU A 109 -2.27 -19.66 -61.03
CA LEU A 109 -3.51 -19.58 -61.83
C LEU A 109 -4.76 -20.00 -61.06
N ALA A 110 -4.63 -20.98 -60.16
CA ALA A 110 -5.75 -21.57 -59.42
C ALA A 110 -5.92 -21.01 -57.99
N GLY A 111 -4.99 -20.19 -57.49
CA GLY A 111 -5.04 -19.69 -56.13
C GLY A 111 -3.80 -18.91 -55.70
N LEU A 112 -3.85 -18.36 -54.49
CA LEU A 112 -2.80 -17.55 -53.87
C LEU A 112 -2.16 -18.33 -52.73
N TYR A 113 -0.85 -18.52 -52.77
CA TYR A 113 -0.11 -19.02 -51.62
C TYR A 113 0.23 -17.84 -50.72
N ALA A 114 -0.39 -17.81 -49.55
CA ALA A 114 -0.24 -16.72 -48.59
C ALA A 114 0.11 -17.26 -47.20
N GLU A 115 0.89 -16.48 -46.46
CA GLU A 115 1.24 -16.76 -45.06
C GLU A 115 0.44 -15.82 -44.15
N PRO A 116 -0.10 -16.30 -43.02
CA PRO A 116 -0.73 -15.45 -42.04
C PRO A 116 0.31 -14.66 -41.24
N ILE A 117 0.04 -13.38 -40.98
CA ILE A 117 0.95 -12.47 -40.27
C ILE A 117 0.45 -12.16 -38.88
N CYS A 118 -0.82 -11.74 -38.77
CA CYS A 118 -1.46 -11.36 -37.52
C CYS A 118 -2.98 -11.37 -37.65
N THR A 119 -3.67 -11.31 -36.52
CA THR A 119 -5.12 -11.18 -36.41
C THR A 119 -5.52 -9.70 -36.33
N LEU A 120 -6.63 -9.30 -36.94
CA LEU A 120 -7.03 -7.89 -37.01
C LEU A 120 -7.95 -7.48 -35.85
N HIS A 121 -9.14 -8.09 -35.71
CA HIS A 121 -10.19 -7.57 -34.82
C HIS A 121 -10.79 -8.55 -33.79
N SER A 122 -10.34 -9.81 -33.73
CA SER A 122 -10.98 -10.82 -32.86
C SER A 122 -10.23 -11.09 -31.55
N PHE A 123 -8.91 -11.23 -31.65
CA PHE A 123 -8.01 -11.44 -30.53
C PHE A 123 -6.60 -11.09 -31.02
N ARG A 124 -5.62 -10.95 -30.12
CA ARG A 124 -4.27 -10.50 -30.51
C ARG A 124 -3.33 -11.68 -30.65
N ARG A 125 -2.82 -11.92 -31.86
CA ARG A 125 -1.71 -12.87 -32.09
C ARG A 125 -0.82 -12.41 -33.23
N SER A 126 0.49 -12.60 -33.01
CA SER A 126 1.50 -12.51 -34.05
C SER A 126 1.78 -13.92 -34.58
N LEU A 127 1.68 -14.08 -35.89
CA LEU A 127 1.84 -15.35 -36.62
C LEU A 127 3.10 -15.35 -37.50
N ARG A 128 3.77 -14.19 -37.64
CA ARG A 128 4.96 -13.99 -38.47
C ARG A 128 6.10 -14.97 -38.15
N TRP A 129 6.22 -15.40 -36.91
CA TRP A 129 7.29 -16.30 -36.47
C TRP A 129 7.06 -17.77 -36.86
N ILE A 130 5.86 -18.11 -37.35
CA ILE A 130 5.48 -19.46 -37.80
C ILE A 130 5.84 -19.62 -39.29
N ASN A 131 7.13 -19.77 -39.58
CA ASN A 131 7.67 -19.76 -40.95
C ASN A 131 7.14 -20.86 -41.88
N ASP A 132 6.66 -21.98 -41.32
CA ASP A 132 6.12 -23.13 -42.05
C ASP A 132 4.59 -23.07 -42.21
N PHE A 133 3.98 -21.90 -42.03
CA PHE A 133 2.54 -21.71 -42.18
C PHE A 133 2.19 -21.03 -43.49
N GLN A 134 1.76 -21.84 -44.47
CA GLN A 134 1.25 -21.35 -45.75
C GLN A 134 -0.12 -21.95 -46.01
N VAL A 135 -1.02 -21.13 -46.53
CA VAL A 135 -2.39 -21.50 -46.90
C VAL A 135 -2.59 -21.18 -48.37
N LEU A 136 -3.26 -22.09 -49.08
CA LEU A 136 -3.74 -21.85 -50.43
C LEU A 136 -5.13 -21.22 -50.34
N LEU A 137 -5.24 -19.98 -50.82
CA LEU A 137 -6.50 -19.23 -50.89
C LEU A 137 -7.05 -19.30 -52.32
N GLU A 138 -8.34 -19.58 -52.45
CA GLU A 138 -9.01 -19.55 -53.75
C GLU A 138 -9.08 -18.12 -54.27
N ARG A 139 -8.88 -17.97 -55.59
CA ARG A 139 -8.90 -16.65 -56.26
C ARG A 139 -10.15 -16.54 -57.12
N ASN A 140 -10.96 -15.51 -56.89
CA ASN A 140 -12.04 -15.17 -57.80
C ASN A 140 -11.48 -14.40 -59.01
N LEU A 141 -11.46 -15.05 -60.18
CA LEU A 141 -10.96 -14.44 -61.42
C LEU A 141 -11.88 -13.35 -61.98
N GLN A 142 -13.09 -13.19 -61.45
CA GLN A 142 -14.09 -12.22 -61.94
C GLN A 142 -13.90 -10.81 -61.36
N ASN A 143 -13.32 -10.68 -60.16
CA ASN A 143 -13.22 -9.40 -59.44
C ASN A 143 -11.96 -8.57 -59.76
N GLY A 144 -11.08 -9.05 -60.64
CA GLY A 144 -10.08 -8.20 -61.32
C GLY A 144 -8.91 -7.66 -60.48
N HIS A 145 -8.75 -8.06 -59.22
CA HIS A 145 -7.59 -7.65 -58.41
C HIS A 145 -6.27 -8.32 -58.88
N ASP A 146 -5.27 -7.50 -59.17
CA ASP A 146 -3.91 -7.91 -59.59
C ASP A 146 -3.00 -8.01 -58.36
N TYR A 147 -3.04 -9.18 -57.71
CA TYR A 147 -2.21 -9.48 -56.55
C TYR A 147 -0.75 -9.69 -56.94
N ARG A 148 0.17 -9.15 -56.14
CA ARG A 148 1.62 -9.31 -56.30
C ARG A 148 2.25 -9.99 -55.09
N PRO A 149 3.42 -10.62 -55.26
CA PRO A 149 4.20 -11.10 -54.13
C PRO A 149 4.51 -9.97 -53.13
N ASN A 150 4.36 -10.28 -51.85
CA ASN A 150 4.45 -9.40 -50.68
C ASN A 150 3.27 -8.45 -50.43
N ASP A 151 2.23 -8.48 -51.24
CA ASP A 151 1.01 -7.74 -50.93
C ASP A 151 0.36 -8.28 -49.65
N LEU A 152 -0.19 -7.36 -48.85
CA LEU A 152 -0.93 -7.67 -47.63
C LEU A 152 -2.42 -7.68 -47.95
N ILE A 153 -3.09 -8.77 -47.59
CA ILE A 153 -4.50 -8.98 -47.86
C ILE A 153 -5.24 -9.33 -46.59
N LYS A 154 -6.50 -8.91 -46.52
CA LYS A 154 -7.42 -9.30 -45.46
C LYS A 154 -8.07 -10.63 -45.81
N VAL A 155 -8.12 -11.52 -44.84
CA VAL A 155 -8.65 -12.89 -44.98
C VAL A 155 -9.59 -13.15 -43.82
N VAL A 156 -10.76 -13.71 -44.12
CA VAL A 156 -11.81 -14.02 -43.14
C VAL A 156 -11.97 -15.52 -43.02
N VAL A 157 -12.21 -16.00 -41.79
CA VAL A 157 -12.58 -17.39 -41.54
C VAL A 157 -14.05 -17.58 -41.89
N ILE A 158 -14.34 -18.38 -42.93
CA ILE A 158 -15.71 -18.58 -43.44
C ILE A 158 -16.35 -19.87 -42.95
N GLY A 159 -15.57 -20.80 -42.41
CA GLY A 159 -16.06 -22.09 -41.94
C GLY A 159 -14.98 -22.94 -41.29
N LEU A 160 -15.37 -24.10 -40.78
CA LEU A 160 -14.49 -25.12 -40.22
C LEU A 160 -14.70 -26.42 -41.00
N ASP A 161 -13.64 -27.10 -41.41
CA ASP A 161 -13.76 -28.42 -42.02
C ASP A 161 -14.17 -29.46 -40.96
N ASP A 162 -15.32 -30.11 -41.17
CA ASP A 162 -15.94 -31.06 -40.23
C ASP A 162 -15.03 -32.26 -39.88
N LYS A 163 -14.08 -32.63 -40.75
CA LYS A 163 -13.21 -33.80 -40.54
C LYS A 163 -11.93 -33.49 -39.80
N ALA A 164 -11.27 -32.38 -40.13
CA ALA A 164 -9.95 -32.02 -39.60
C ALA A 164 -10.00 -30.90 -38.56
N LYS A 165 -11.16 -30.23 -38.37
CA LYS A 165 -11.33 -29.01 -37.55
C LYS A 165 -10.33 -27.91 -37.93
N VAL A 166 -10.02 -27.80 -39.23
CA VAL A 166 -9.14 -26.76 -39.76
C VAL A 166 -10.02 -25.61 -40.28
N PRO A 167 -9.70 -24.34 -39.97
CA PRO A 167 -10.43 -23.20 -40.51
C PRO A 167 -10.27 -23.08 -42.02
N ILE A 168 -11.39 -22.76 -42.67
CA ILE A 168 -11.46 -22.45 -44.09
C ILE A 168 -11.37 -20.93 -44.22
N PHE A 169 -10.40 -20.49 -45.02
CA PHE A 169 -10.06 -19.09 -45.21
C PHE A 169 -10.53 -18.59 -46.58
N ALA A 170 -11.10 -17.39 -46.62
CA ALA A 170 -11.44 -16.71 -47.86
C ALA A 170 -10.90 -15.28 -47.85
N VAL A 171 -10.50 -14.79 -49.03
CA VAL A 171 -10.05 -13.39 -49.19
C VAL A 171 -11.25 -12.46 -49.05
N ASP A 172 -11.09 -11.40 -48.26
CA ASP A 172 -12.06 -10.31 -48.20
C ASP A 172 -11.82 -9.36 -49.38
N GLU A 173 -12.58 -9.56 -50.45
CA GLU A 173 -12.39 -8.83 -51.71
C GLU A 173 -12.85 -7.37 -51.62
N ASP A 174 -13.70 -7.03 -50.66
CA ASP A 174 -14.21 -5.67 -50.46
C ASP A 174 -13.23 -4.77 -49.70
N ALA A 175 -12.30 -5.36 -48.94
CA ALA A 175 -11.36 -4.63 -48.08
C ALA A 175 -10.14 -4.06 -48.81
N GLY A 176 -9.84 -4.50 -50.04
CA GLY A 176 -8.65 -4.07 -50.79
C GLY A 176 -7.31 -4.54 -50.20
N LEU A 177 -6.21 -3.93 -50.65
CA LEU A 177 -4.86 -4.22 -50.14
C LEU A 177 -4.60 -3.44 -48.85
N LEU A 178 -4.08 -4.13 -47.84
CA LEU A 178 -3.68 -3.53 -46.57
C LEU A 178 -2.30 -2.88 -46.68
N THR A 179 -2.13 -1.77 -45.97
CA THR A 179 -0.84 -1.11 -45.78
C THR A 179 -0.24 -1.46 -44.41
N GLU A 180 1.08 -1.35 -44.25
CA GLU A 180 1.72 -1.58 -42.94
C GLU A 180 1.23 -0.61 -41.85
N ALA A 181 0.71 0.56 -42.25
CA ALA A 181 0.15 1.54 -41.32
C ALA A 181 -1.20 1.10 -40.71
N GLU A 182 -1.94 0.26 -41.43
CA GLU A 182 -3.25 -0.28 -41.03
C GLU A 182 -3.13 -1.55 -40.18
N LEU A 183 -1.92 -2.08 -40.00
CA LEU A 183 -1.68 -3.20 -39.10
C LEU A 183 -1.88 -2.79 -37.63
N PRO A 184 -2.37 -3.71 -36.78
CA PRO A 184 -2.55 -3.44 -35.36
C PRO A 184 -1.28 -2.92 -34.68
N THR A 185 -1.42 -1.96 -33.77
CA THR A 185 -0.28 -1.37 -33.05
C THR A 185 0.50 -2.42 -32.25
N TYR A 186 -0.16 -3.45 -31.73
CA TYR A 186 0.51 -4.51 -30.95
C TYR A 186 1.50 -5.28 -31.82
N PHE A 187 1.15 -5.46 -33.10
CA PHE A 187 1.96 -6.18 -34.06
C PHE A 187 3.17 -5.34 -34.47
N ARG A 188 2.95 -4.07 -34.83
CA ARG A 188 4.04 -3.15 -35.17
C ARG A 188 5.03 -2.98 -34.02
N ASN A 189 4.53 -2.77 -32.81
CA ASN A 189 5.37 -2.65 -31.63
C ASN A 189 6.11 -3.95 -31.32
N GLY A 190 5.49 -5.11 -31.61
CA GLY A 190 6.11 -6.43 -31.56
C GLY A 190 7.32 -6.57 -32.49
N GLU A 191 7.20 -6.08 -33.72
CA GLU A 191 8.29 -6.08 -34.70
C GLU A 191 9.46 -5.16 -34.27
N GLU A 192 9.17 -4.07 -33.55
CA GLU A 192 10.17 -3.12 -33.06
C GLU A 192 10.92 -3.59 -31.80
N ILE A 193 10.49 -4.66 -31.12
CA ILE A 193 11.14 -5.18 -29.90
C ILE A 193 12.58 -5.62 -30.16
N GLY A 194 12.83 -6.24 -31.32
CA GLY A 194 14.10 -6.90 -31.61
C GLY A 194 14.37 -8.09 -30.68
N THR A 195 15.51 -8.08 -29.97
CA THR A 195 15.95 -9.18 -29.08
C THR A 195 15.70 -8.92 -27.59
N LYS A 196 14.85 -7.94 -27.24
CA LYS A 196 14.59 -7.59 -25.83
C LYS A 196 13.71 -8.66 -25.17
N THR A 197 13.99 -8.95 -23.90
CA THR A 197 13.14 -9.82 -23.08
C THR A 197 11.88 -9.08 -22.61
N PHE A 198 10.87 -9.84 -22.16
CA PHE A 198 9.63 -9.29 -21.60
C PHE A 198 9.90 -8.29 -20.47
N ASP A 199 10.77 -8.64 -19.52
CA ASP A 199 11.07 -7.79 -18.36
C ASP A 199 11.81 -6.50 -18.75
N GLU A 200 12.70 -6.57 -19.74
CA GLU A 200 13.40 -5.39 -20.25
C GLU A 200 12.45 -4.44 -20.98
N TYR A 201 11.51 -4.97 -21.75
CA TYR A 201 10.49 -4.17 -22.43
C TYR A 201 9.53 -3.54 -21.42
N LEU A 202 9.08 -4.31 -20.41
CA LEU A 202 8.14 -3.86 -19.40
C LEU A 202 8.69 -2.69 -18.57
N LYS A 203 9.99 -2.69 -18.24
CA LYS A 203 10.66 -1.58 -17.51
C LYS A 203 10.59 -0.25 -18.26
N GLY A 204 10.59 -0.29 -19.59
CA GLY A 204 10.47 0.90 -20.44
C GLY A 204 9.04 1.28 -20.80
N TYR A 205 8.06 0.42 -20.50
CA TYR A 205 6.67 0.63 -20.87
C TYR A 205 5.97 1.56 -19.87
N LEU A 206 5.81 2.84 -20.26
CA LEU A 206 5.21 3.89 -19.42
C LEU A 206 3.84 3.52 -18.83
N PRO A 207 2.91 2.88 -19.57
CA PRO A 207 1.62 2.52 -18.99
C PRO A 207 1.71 1.48 -17.86
N ALA A 208 2.62 0.50 -17.93
CA ALA A 208 2.78 -0.49 -16.85
C ALA A 208 3.48 0.08 -15.60
N THR A 209 4.24 1.16 -15.75
CA THR A 209 4.92 1.84 -14.64
C THR A 209 4.08 2.96 -14.02
N ASN A 210 2.85 3.17 -14.50
CA ASN A 210 1.95 4.20 -13.98
C ASN A 210 1.34 3.78 -12.63
N PRO A 211 1.66 4.46 -11.52
CA PRO A 211 1.10 4.12 -10.20
C PRO A 211 -0.41 4.40 -10.09
N ASN A 212 -1.00 5.12 -11.05
CA ASN A 212 -2.42 5.44 -11.09
C ASN A 212 -3.20 4.59 -12.11
N LEU A 213 -2.61 3.50 -12.60
CA LEU A 213 -3.20 2.65 -13.64
C LEU A 213 -4.60 2.15 -13.27
N ALA A 214 -4.82 1.78 -12.00
CA ALA A 214 -6.12 1.34 -11.50
C ALA A 214 -7.20 2.44 -11.64
N ALA A 215 -6.87 3.69 -11.29
CA ALA A 215 -7.79 4.81 -11.47
C ALA A 215 -8.00 5.15 -12.96
N LEU A 216 -6.98 4.95 -13.80
CA LEU A 216 -7.04 5.16 -15.25
C LEU A 216 -8.03 4.19 -15.93
N PHE A 217 -8.11 2.96 -15.43
CA PHE A 217 -9.05 1.93 -15.89
C PHE A 217 -10.40 1.97 -15.16
N GLY A 218 -10.69 3.04 -14.41
CA GLY A 218 -11.96 3.18 -13.70
C GLY A 218 -12.17 2.16 -12.58
N VAL A 219 -11.11 1.47 -12.13
CA VAL A 219 -11.18 0.56 -10.99
C VAL A 219 -11.29 1.41 -9.72
N GLU A 220 -12.36 1.22 -8.97
CA GLU A 220 -12.59 1.91 -7.70
C GLU A 220 -11.50 1.52 -6.69
N THR A 221 -10.44 2.33 -6.62
CA THR A 221 -9.31 2.09 -5.70
C THR A 221 -9.69 2.20 -4.22
N ASP A 222 -10.91 2.70 -3.92
CA ASP A 222 -11.44 2.95 -2.58
C ASP A 222 -12.18 1.77 -1.94
N LEU A 223 -12.60 0.78 -2.73
CA LEU A 223 -13.10 -0.48 -2.19
C LEU A 223 -11.93 -1.45 -1.93
N ALA A 224 -11.89 -2.04 -0.74
CA ALA A 224 -10.98 -3.13 -0.45
C ALA A 224 -11.47 -4.40 -1.16
N ILE A 225 -11.06 -4.56 -2.42
CA ILE A 225 -11.30 -5.79 -3.19
C ILE A 225 -10.31 -6.85 -2.70
N SER A 226 -10.61 -7.43 -1.53
CA SER A 226 -9.85 -8.54 -0.99
C SER A 226 -10.69 -9.82 -1.00
N PHE A 227 -10.11 -10.89 -1.52
CA PHE A 227 -10.68 -12.24 -1.40
C PHE A 227 -10.47 -12.84 0.00
N LEU A 228 -9.71 -12.16 0.86
CA LEU A 228 -9.61 -12.51 2.27
C LEU A 228 -10.85 -11.99 2.98
N HIS A 229 -11.68 -12.92 3.47
CA HIS A 229 -12.96 -12.63 4.12
C HIS A 229 -12.84 -11.60 5.26
N GLU A 230 -11.71 -11.56 5.97
CA GLU A 230 -11.46 -10.64 7.08
C GLU A 230 -11.11 -9.21 6.64
N LEU A 231 -10.67 -9.01 5.40
CA LEU A 231 -10.29 -7.71 4.84
C LEU A 231 -11.28 -7.20 3.80
N LYS A 232 -12.25 -8.03 3.44
CA LYS A 232 -13.35 -7.69 2.54
C LYS A 232 -14.23 -6.65 3.21
N ASP A 233 -14.48 -5.54 2.50
CA ASP A 233 -15.34 -4.44 2.96
C ASP A 233 -14.88 -3.75 4.26
N VAL A 234 -13.62 -3.95 4.68
CA VAL A 234 -13.06 -3.25 5.84
C VAL A 234 -12.69 -1.81 5.45
N ASP A 235 -13.20 -0.84 6.21
CA ASP A 235 -12.86 0.57 6.03
C ASP A 235 -11.43 0.86 6.49
N PHE A 236 -10.50 0.90 5.54
CA PHE A 236 -9.11 1.27 5.78
C PHE A 236 -8.85 2.78 5.63
N SER A 237 -9.85 3.66 5.81
CA SER A 237 -9.72 5.15 5.77
C SER A 237 -8.71 5.76 6.78
N SER A 238 -7.95 4.93 7.49
CA SER A 238 -6.87 5.28 8.39
C SER A 238 -5.76 6.14 7.76
N LYS A 239 -5.05 6.89 8.61
CA LYS A 239 -3.87 7.72 8.27
C LYS A 239 -2.72 6.97 7.59
N HIS A 240 -2.78 5.64 7.53
CA HIS A 240 -1.73 4.77 7.01
C HIS A 240 -2.02 4.30 5.56
N ARG A 241 -3.12 4.73 4.94
CA ARG A 241 -3.49 4.35 3.56
C ARG A 241 -2.78 5.21 2.52
N ALA A 242 -2.48 4.61 1.37
CA ALA A 242 -1.83 5.29 0.25
C ALA A 242 -2.57 6.55 -0.25
N PRO A 243 -3.92 6.61 -0.37
CA PRO A 243 -4.60 7.84 -0.80
C PRO A 243 -4.55 8.96 0.25
N TYR A 244 -4.66 8.63 1.54
CA TYR A 244 -4.45 9.62 2.61
C TYR A 244 -3.00 10.14 2.59
N ILE A 245 -2.03 9.23 2.48
CA ILE A 245 -0.61 9.59 2.36
C ILE A 245 -0.40 10.44 1.11
N ARG A 246 -1.02 10.10 -0.02
CA ARG A 246 -0.94 10.84 -1.29
C ARG A 246 -1.58 12.22 -1.18
N GLN A 247 -2.74 12.33 -0.54
CA GLN A 247 -3.40 13.60 -0.25
C GLN A 247 -2.51 14.46 0.65
N LYS A 248 -1.92 13.86 1.69
CA LYS A 248 -1.01 14.56 2.60
C LYS A 248 0.28 15.01 1.88
N GLN A 249 0.85 14.15 1.05
CA GLN A 249 2.00 14.48 0.20
C GLN A 249 1.66 15.57 -0.81
N ASN A 250 0.45 15.56 -1.40
CA ASN A 250 0.00 16.61 -2.31
C ASN A 250 -0.21 17.93 -1.57
N GLN A 251 -0.76 17.89 -0.35
CA GLN A 251 -0.87 19.06 0.51
C GLN A 251 0.51 19.64 0.84
N ASP A 252 1.47 18.80 1.26
CA ASP A 252 2.82 19.23 1.62
C ASP A 252 3.62 19.72 0.40
N LEU A 253 3.47 19.05 -0.75
CA LEU A 253 4.06 19.48 -2.02
C LEU A 253 3.47 20.80 -2.50
N SER A 254 2.14 20.94 -2.46
CA SER A 254 1.45 22.18 -2.79
C SER A 254 1.92 23.32 -1.89
N MET A 255 2.07 23.09 -0.58
CA MET A 255 2.64 24.06 0.37
C MET A 255 4.09 24.45 0.03
N SER A 256 4.93 23.48 -0.34
CA SER A 256 6.32 23.75 -0.76
C SER A 256 6.38 24.60 -2.03
N VAL A 257 5.53 24.32 -3.02
CA VAL A 257 5.44 25.13 -4.25
C VAL A 257 4.89 26.53 -3.95
N ALA A 258 3.87 26.66 -3.09
CA ALA A 258 3.32 27.94 -2.67
C ALA A 258 4.37 28.81 -1.97
N LYS A 259 5.25 28.22 -1.15
CA LYS A 259 6.36 28.95 -0.51
C LYS A 259 7.30 29.60 -1.53
N ARG A 260 7.59 28.93 -2.66
CA ARG A 260 8.37 29.51 -3.76
C ARG A 260 7.66 30.72 -4.39
N GLY A 261 6.34 30.66 -4.51
CA GLY A 261 5.52 31.81 -4.93
C GLY A 261 5.65 33.00 -3.99
N VAL A 262 5.64 32.77 -2.67
CA VAL A 262 5.88 33.82 -1.67
C VAL A 262 7.27 34.43 -1.79
N ASP A 263 8.31 33.61 -2.02
CA ASP A 263 9.66 34.12 -2.23
C ASP A 263 9.76 34.98 -3.50
N LYS A 264 9.01 34.65 -4.56
CA LYS A 264 8.88 35.49 -5.76
C LYS A 264 8.16 36.81 -5.51
N ILE A 265 7.11 36.83 -4.69
CA ILE A 265 6.46 38.08 -4.24
C ILE A 265 7.48 38.97 -3.51
N ARG A 266 8.30 38.40 -2.61
CA ARG A 266 9.32 39.16 -1.88
C ARG A 266 10.39 39.76 -2.79
N GLY A 267 10.68 39.10 -3.92
CA GLY A 267 11.55 39.61 -4.98
C GLY A 267 10.90 40.64 -5.91
N GLY A 268 9.61 40.97 -5.72
CA GLY A 268 8.85 41.89 -6.59
C GLY A 268 8.32 41.25 -7.88
N GLU A 269 8.59 39.97 -8.12
CA GLU A 269 8.20 39.24 -9.32
C GLU A 269 6.77 38.67 -9.20
N ASN A 270 5.75 39.54 -9.12
CA ASN A 270 4.37 39.11 -8.85
C ASN A 270 3.80 38.17 -9.94
N ALA A 271 4.13 38.39 -11.22
CA ALA A 271 3.65 37.54 -12.32
C ALA A 271 4.22 36.11 -12.25
N ALA A 272 5.51 35.97 -11.88
CA ALA A 272 6.13 34.67 -11.66
C ALA A 272 5.56 33.96 -10.43
N ALA A 273 5.20 34.72 -9.38
CA ALA A 273 4.55 34.17 -8.19
C ALA A 273 3.19 33.52 -8.52
N VAL A 274 2.37 34.15 -9.36
CA VAL A 274 1.08 33.59 -9.81
C VAL A 274 1.26 32.22 -10.47
N GLN A 275 2.31 32.02 -11.27
CA GLN A 275 2.58 30.71 -11.88
C GLN A 275 2.87 29.62 -10.85
N HIS A 276 3.62 29.95 -9.80
CA HIS A 276 3.87 29.02 -8.70
C HIS A 276 2.58 28.71 -7.92
N PHE A 277 1.74 29.71 -7.65
CA PHE A 277 0.46 29.47 -6.97
C PHE A 277 -0.53 28.67 -7.83
N ASN A 278 -0.60 28.93 -9.13
CA ASN A 278 -1.38 28.12 -10.07
C ASN A 278 -0.94 26.66 -10.00
N LYS A 279 0.36 26.41 -10.07
CA LYS A 279 0.91 25.05 -9.94
C LYS A 279 0.58 24.42 -8.58
N ALA A 280 0.65 25.18 -7.49
CA ALA A 280 0.28 24.69 -6.16
C ALA A 280 -1.21 24.31 -6.09
N LEU A 281 -2.09 25.08 -6.73
CA LEU A 281 -3.53 24.83 -6.76
C LEU A 281 -3.92 23.70 -7.72
N THR A 282 -3.17 23.48 -8.80
CA THR A 282 -3.30 22.26 -9.62
C THR A 282 -2.96 21.00 -8.83
N ILE A 283 -1.99 21.08 -7.92
CA ILE A 283 -1.59 19.94 -7.07
C ILE A 283 -2.60 19.70 -5.93
N TYR A 284 -3.08 20.78 -5.31
CA TYR A 284 -4.08 20.72 -4.24
C TYR A 284 -4.92 22.00 -4.24
N GLU A 285 -6.15 21.87 -4.75
CA GLU A 285 -7.07 23.00 -4.96
C GLU A 285 -7.46 23.71 -3.66
N LYS A 286 -7.58 22.97 -2.56
CA LYS A 286 -7.98 23.49 -1.24
C LYS A 286 -6.82 24.10 -0.45
N ASN A 287 -5.72 24.47 -1.10
CA ASN A 287 -4.59 25.13 -0.44
C ASN A 287 -4.90 26.61 -0.15
N ILE A 288 -5.31 26.89 1.08
CA ILE A 288 -5.64 28.24 1.56
C ILE A 288 -4.46 29.21 1.39
N GLU A 289 -3.22 28.79 1.68
CA GLU A 289 -2.04 29.66 1.58
C GLU A 289 -1.69 29.97 0.13
N ALA A 290 -1.94 29.05 -0.80
CA ALA A 290 -1.75 29.31 -2.22
C ALA A 290 -2.81 30.26 -2.78
N LEU A 291 -4.08 30.12 -2.37
CA LEU A 291 -5.16 31.06 -2.71
C LEU A 291 -4.85 32.47 -2.18
N VAL A 292 -4.48 32.58 -0.90
CA VAL A 292 -4.12 33.87 -0.27
C VAL A 292 -2.88 34.48 -0.92
N GLY A 293 -1.85 33.66 -1.21
CA GLY A 293 -0.63 34.11 -1.86
C GLY A 293 -0.89 34.60 -3.30
N ARG A 294 -1.74 33.89 -4.06
CA ARG A 294 -2.12 34.30 -5.42
C ARG A 294 -2.93 35.60 -5.40
N ALA A 295 -3.87 35.72 -4.47
CA ALA A 295 -4.61 36.96 -4.26
C ALA A 295 -3.71 38.14 -3.93
N ALA A 296 -2.71 37.95 -3.06
CA ALA A 296 -1.73 38.99 -2.75
C ALA A 296 -0.93 39.41 -4.00
N ALA A 297 -0.52 38.44 -4.83
CA ALA A 297 0.17 38.74 -6.10
C ALA A 297 -0.74 39.51 -7.08
N TYR A 298 -2.02 39.15 -7.20
CA TYR A 298 -2.99 39.86 -8.02
C TYR A 298 -3.25 41.28 -7.52
N ALA A 299 -3.40 41.47 -6.21
CA ALA A 299 -3.58 42.79 -5.60
C ALA A 299 -2.37 43.70 -5.85
N ASN A 300 -1.14 43.17 -5.76
CA ASN A 300 0.08 43.90 -6.11
C ASN A 300 0.16 44.29 -7.59
N MET A 301 -0.55 43.57 -8.47
CA MET A 301 -0.70 43.90 -9.89
C MET A 301 -1.92 44.78 -10.20
N GLY A 302 -2.68 45.21 -9.18
CA GLY A 302 -3.90 46.01 -9.34
C GLY A 302 -5.12 45.23 -9.85
N GLN A 303 -5.04 43.89 -9.87
CA GLN A 303 -6.11 42.98 -10.31
C GLN A 303 -7.01 42.58 -9.12
N TYR A 304 -7.67 43.57 -8.51
CA TYR A 304 -8.41 43.39 -7.24
C TYR A 304 -9.60 42.41 -7.32
N ASN A 305 -10.33 42.38 -8.43
CA ASN A 305 -11.44 41.42 -8.62
C ASN A 305 -10.98 39.95 -8.59
N LEU A 306 -9.82 39.64 -9.17
CA LEU A 306 -9.25 38.28 -9.14
C LEU A 306 -8.74 37.94 -7.73
N ALA A 307 -8.13 38.91 -7.05
CA ALA A 307 -7.73 38.75 -5.66
C ALA A 307 -8.92 38.50 -4.72
N GLU A 308 -10.02 39.23 -4.89
CA GLU A 308 -11.24 39.04 -4.12
C GLU A 308 -11.83 37.64 -4.32
N THR A 309 -11.91 37.17 -5.57
CA THR A 309 -12.40 35.82 -5.90
C THR A 309 -11.60 34.73 -5.16
N ASP A 310 -10.27 34.81 -5.20
CA ASP A 310 -9.39 33.86 -4.52
C ASP A 310 -9.50 33.93 -3.00
N LEU A 311 -9.70 35.12 -2.43
CA LEU A 311 -9.87 35.32 -0.99
C LEU A 311 -11.24 34.85 -0.49
N ASP A 312 -12.29 35.02 -1.29
CA ASP A 312 -13.62 34.47 -1.02
C ASP A 312 -13.56 32.93 -1.04
N ALA A 313 -12.86 32.33 -2.01
CA ALA A 313 -12.61 30.88 -2.04
C ALA A 313 -11.82 30.40 -0.79
N ALA A 314 -10.79 31.14 -0.38
CA ALA A 314 -10.01 30.82 0.83
C ALA A 314 -10.88 30.89 2.10
N LEU A 315 -11.75 31.89 2.21
CA LEU A 315 -12.64 32.09 3.35
C LEU A 315 -13.84 31.12 3.35
N ALA A 316 -14.26 30.62 2.18
CA ALA A 316 -15.22 29.53 2.09
C ALA A 316 -14.65 28.23 2.66
N ILE A 317 -13.34 27.98 2.50
CA ILE A 317 -12.66 26.83 3.12
C ILE A 317 -12.44 27.06 4.63
N ASN A 318 -12.00 28.26 5.03
CA ASN A 318 -11.84 28.62 6.44
C ASN A 318 -12.18 30.09 6.70
N ALA A 319 -13.40 30.33 7.18
CA ALA A 319 -13.92 31.66 7.49
C ALA A 319 -13.15 32.40 8.59
N SER A 320 -12.40 31.67 9.43
CA SER A 320 -11.60 32.24 10.53
C SER A 320 -10.14 32.50 10.15
N HIS A 321 -9.75 32.28 8.88
CA HIS A 321 -8.37 32.41 8.44
C HIS A 321 -7.87 33.86 8.50
N THR A 322 -6.97 34.15 9.45
CA THR A 322 -6.51 35.52 9.76
C THR A 322 -5.89 36.23 8.55
N ASN A 323 -5.00 35.55 7.82
CA ASN A 323 -4.33 36.17 6.68
C ASN A 323 -5.31 36.48 5.54
N ALA A 324 -6.23 35.56 5.23
CA ALA A 324 -7.22 35.76 4.19
C ALA A 324 -8.13 36.95 4.51
N ARG A 325 -8.58 37.08 5.78
CA ARG A 325 -9.38 38.25 6.21
C ARG A 325 -8.62 39.56 6.10
N ASN A 326 -7.35 39.59 6.51
CA ASN A 326 -6.54 40.81 6.44
C ASN A 326 -6.27 41.22 4.98
N TYR A 327 -5.91 40.27 4.10
CA TYR A 327 -5.71 40.54 2.68
C TYR A 327 -7.02 40.92 1.99
N MET A 328 -8.16 40.36 2.40
CA MET A 328 -9.49 40.76 1.89
C MET A 328 -9.79 42.23 2.23
N ILE A 329 -9.61 42.62 3.49
CA ILE A 329 -9.81 44.02 3.93
C ILE A 329 -8.92 44.96 3.11
N GLU A 330 -7.63 44.63 2.95
CA GLU A 330 -6.71 45.49 2.21
C GLU A 330 -7.08 45.57 0.71
N THR A 331 -7.42 44.44 0.09
CA THR A 331 -7.86 44.37 -1.31
C THR A 331 -9.11 45.22 -1.55
N LEU A 332 -10.13 45.09 -0.69
CA LEU A 332 -11.36 45.86 -0.77
C LEU A 332 -11.12 47.37 -0.57
N LEU A 333 -10.23 47.74 0.36
CA LEU A 333 -9.89 49.15 0.60
C LEU A 333 -9.16 49.78 -0.58
N GLN A 334 -8.22 49.07 -1.20
CA GLN A 334 -7.47 49.56 -2.36
C GLN A 334 -8.37 49.64 -3.60
N GLU A 335 -9.25 48.66 -3.80
CA GLU A 335 -10.22 48.69 -4.87
C GLU A 335 -11.25 49.81 -4.70
N ALA A 336 -11.76 50.01 -3.49
CA ALA A 336 -12.71 51.08 -3.20
C ALA A 336 -12.11 52.47 -3.48
N LYS A 337 -10.84 52.70 -3.11
CA LYS A 337 -10.13 53.94 -3.45
C LYS A 337 -9.98 54.13 -4.97
N ARG A 338 -9.60 53.07 -5.69
CA ARG A 338 -9.51 53.13 -7.16
C ARG A 338 -10.86 53.44 -7.80
N LEU A 339 -11.95 52.88 -7.27
CA LEU A 339 -13.32 53.15 -7.74
C LEU A 339 -13.80 54.56 -7.39
N GLU A 340 -13.41 55.09 -6.24
CA GLU A 340 -13.63 56.49 -5.84
C GLU A 340 -12.92 57.45 -6.80
N GLU A 341 -11.64 57.19 -7.12
CA GLU A 341 -10.87 57.95 -8.11
C GLU A 341 -11.46 57.85 -9.52
N ALA A 342 -12.05 56.68 -9.86
CA ALA A 342 -12.75 56.47 -11.12
C ALA A 342 -14.20 57.03 -11.15
N GLY A 343 -14.67 57.64 -10.06
CA GLY A 343 -16.00 58.25 -9.96
C GLY A 343 -17.16 57.25 -9.76
N LYS A 344 -16.87 55.96 -9.58
CA LYS A 344 -17.86 54.88 -9.37
C LYS A 344 -18.23 54.75 -7.89
N LYS A 345 -18.94 55.74 -7.36
CA LYS A 345 -19.21 55.87 -5.91
C LYS A 345 -20.03 54.70 -5.32
N ASP A 346 -20.99 54.16 -6.06
CA ASP A 346 -21.85 53.09 -5.56
C ASP A 346 -21.10 51.75 -5.42
N GLU A 347 -20.26 51.41 -6.41
CA GLU A 347 -19.38 50.24 -6.34
C GLU A 347 -18.35 50.39 -5.20
N ALA A 348 -17.77 51.59 -5.01
CA ALA A 348 -16.83 51.88 -3.92
C ALA A 348 -17.48 51.74 -2.53
N LYS A 349 -18.73 52.21 -2.38
CA LYS A 349 -19.51 52.10 -1.16
C LYS A 349 -19.71 50.63 -0.76
N ALA A 350 -20.11 49.77 -1.70
CA ALA A 350 -20.32 48.35 -1.46
C ALA A 350 -19.03 47.64 -0.97
N LYS A 351 -17.86 48.01 -1.51
CA LYS A 351 -16.57 47.45 -1.11
C LYS A 351 -16.17 47.88 0.32
N TYR A 352 -16.41 49.14 0.70
CA TYR A 352 -16.19 49.61 2.06
C TYR A 352 -17.12 48.93 3.07
N GLU A 353 -18.39 48.76 2.74
CA GLU A 353 -19.34 48.02 3.57
C GLU A 353 -18.94 46.55 3.74
N LYS A 354 -18.55 45.87 2.65
CA LYS A 354 -18.03 44.48 2.71
C LYS A 354 -16.82 44.38 3.65
N SER A 355 -15.89 45.34 3.59
CA SER A 355 -14.72 45.39 4.49
C SER A 355 -15.11 45.50 5.97
N LEU A 356 -16.10 46.35 6.29
CA LEU A 356 -16.61 46.53 7.65
C LEU A 356 -17.29 45.28 8.22
N THR A 357 -17.95 44.48 7.38
CA THR A 357 -18.53 43.20 7.85
C THR A 357 -17.48 42.20 8.33
N ILE A 358 -16.24 42.30 7.83
CA ILE A 358 -15.12 41.44 8.23
C ILE A 358 -14.46 41.98 9.49
N LYS A 359 -14.20 43.30 9.55
CA LYS A 359 -13.60 43.97 10.70
C LYS A 359 -13.93 45.46 10.65
N ASP A 360 -14.24 46.04 11.81
CA ASP A 360 -14.35 47.49 11.97
C ASP A 360 -12.99 48.17 11.72
N ASP A 361 -12.73 48.55 10.47
CA ASP A 361 -11.55 49.30 10.05
C ASP A 361 -11.90 50.78 9.90
N ILE A 362 -11.20 51.63 10.64
CA ILE A 362 -11.38 53.09 10.64
C ILE A 362 -11.18 53.67 9.22
N ARG A 363 -10.33 53.05 8.39
CA ARG A 363 -10.10 53.47 7.00
C ARG A 363 -11.35 53.32 6.14
N ALA A 364 -12.09 52.22 6.31
CA ALA A 364 -13.35 51.99 5.58
C ALA A 364 -14.44 52.98 6.03
N VAL A 365 -14.54 53.25 7.35
CA VAL A 365 -15.48 54.25 7.89
C VAL A 365 -15.19 55.65 7.33
N ASN A 366 -13.91 56.04 7.29
CA ASN A 366 -13.52 57.33 6.72
C ASN A 366 -13.77 57.41 5.21
N GLY A 367 -13.55 56.31 4.47
CA GLY A 367 -13.88 56.22 3.04
C GLY A 367 -15.37 56.41 2.77
N LEU A 368 -16.23 55.72 3.52
CA LEU A 368 -17.69 55.92 3.47
C LEU A 368 -18.09 57.36 3.78
N ARG A 369 -17.53 57.94 4.84
CA ARG A 369 -17.78 59.33 5.23
C ARG A 369 -17.33 60.34 4.17
N ASN A 370 -16.25 60.05 3.45
CA ASN A 370 -15.75 60.90 2.36
C ASN A 370 -16.63 60.80 1.11
N LEU A 371 -17.15 59.61 0.80
CA LEU A 371 -18.15 59.40 -0.25
C LEU A 371 -19.47 60.14 0.06
N GLU A 372 -19.86 60.17 1.33
CA GLU A 372 -21.02 60.93 1.84
C GLU A 372 -20.76 62.45 1.88
N ARG A 373 -19.51 62.88 2.11
CA ARG A 373 -19.09 64.29 2.08
C ARG A 373 -18.75 64.74 0.66
N SER A 374 -19.78 65.04 -0.12
CA SER A 374 -19.66 66.03 -1.21
C SER A 374 -19.78 67.46 -0.64
N PRO A 375 -19.24 68.49 -1.30
CA PRO A 375 -18.62 69.66 -0.66
C PRO A 375 -19.66 70.58 -0.04
N SER A 376 -19.92 70.40 1.24
CA SER A 376 -20.52 71.43 2.06
C SER A 376 -20.15 71.16 3.51
N VAL A 377 -19.79 72.23 4.21
CA VAL A 377 -19.40 72.26 5.63
C VAL A 377 -17.89 72.11 5.89
N GLU A 378 -17.25 73.24 5.65
CA GLU A 378 -16.00 73.73 6.20
C GLU A 378 -16.00 73.83 7.75
N THR A 379 -14.80 73.82 8.35
CA THR A 379 -14.45 74.31 9.72
C THR A 379 -14.94 73.48 10.93
N VAL A 380 -14.22 73.27 12.05
CA VAL A 380 -13.29 74.10 12.83
C VAL A 380 -12.28 73.21 13.60
N LYS A 381 -11.03 73.64 13.71
CA LYS A 381 -10.01 73.12 14.65
C LYS A 381 -10.28 73.64 16.06
N THR A 382 -10.27 72.78 17.08
CA THR A 382 -10.03 73.21 18.47
C THR A 382 -9.02 72.32 19.18
N LYS A 383 -7.85 72.90 19.46
CA LYS A 383 -6.91 72.49 20.50
C LYS A 383 -7.56 72.69 21.87
N ARG A 384 -7.67 71.62 22.66
CA ARG A 384 -7.67 71.59 24.14
C ARG A 384 -7.97 70.16 24.56
N ASP A 385 -6.97 69.43 25.08
CA ASP A 385 -7.13 68.30 26.02
C ASP A 385 -5.77 67.66 26.36
N ASP A 386 -4.85 68.40 26.98
CA ASP A 386 -3.62 67.82 27.55
C ASP A 386 -3.73 67.51 29.05
N ASP A 387 -4.74 68.02 29.75
CA ASP A 387 -4.90 67.79 31.20
C ASP A 387 -5.76 66.56 31.55
N LYS A 388 -6.50 65.99 30.60
CA LYS A 388 -7.28 64.74 30.78
C LYS A 388 -6.46 63.45 30.55
N ALA A 389 -5.24 63.56 30.02
CA ALA A 389 -4.41 62.41 29.64
C ALA A 389 -3.64 61.77 30.81
N LYS A 390 -3.37 62.51 31.90
CA LYS A 390 -2.64 61.98 33.07
C LYS A 390 -3.51 61.13 34.01
N GLY A 391 -4.80 61.42 34.13
CA GLY A 391 -5.74 60.60 34.94
C GLY A 391 -6.02 59.22 34.33
N ARG A 392 -6.23 59.14 33.01
CA ARG A 392 -6.54 57.87 32.31
C ARG A 392 -5.35 56.89 32.24
N ARG A 393 -4.10 57.38 32.26
CA ARG A 393 -2.90 56.52 32.28
C ARG A 393 -2.70 55.80 33.63
N ALA A 394 -3.04 56.45 34.75
CA ALA A 394 -2.92 55.84 36.08
C ALA A 394 -3.99 54.74 36.32
N GLU A 395 -5.19 54.92 35.76
CA GLU A 395 -6.29 53.97 35.90
C GLU A 395 -6.15 52.75 34.98
N ASN A 396 -5.62 52.93 33.76
CA ASN A 396 -5.31 51.82 32.85
C ASN A 396 -4.13 50.96 33.33
N SER A 397 -3.15 51.53 34.03
CA SER A 397 -2.04 50.75 34.63
C SER A 397 -2.54 49.78 35.69
N ARG A 398 -3.45 50.22 36.57
CA ARG A 398 -4.04 49.38 37.64
C ARG A 398 -4.98 48.28 37.11
N THR A 399 -5.65 48.49 35.98
CA THR A 399 -6.52 47.48 35.37
C THR A 399 -5.75 46.43 34.57
N VAL A 400 -4.63 46.79 33.94
CA VAL A 400 -3.72 45.86 33.25
C VAL A 400 -3.06 44.91 34.25
N ASP A 401 -2.61 45.42 35.40
CA ASP A 401 -1.93 44.61 36.42
C ASP A 401 -2.88 43.59 37.10
N LYS A 402 -4.15 44.00 37.34
CA LYS A 402 -5.22 43.08 37.79
C LYS A 402 -5.56 42.00 36.75
N ARG A 403 -5.53 42.32 35.45
CA ARG A 403 -5.74 41.33 34.37
C ARG A 403 -4.57 40.34 34.28
N GLN A 404 -3.33 40.81 34.43
CA GLN A 404 -2.14 39.96 34.41
C GLN A 404 -2.12 38.97 35.59
N ARG A 405 -2.50 39.41 36.80
CA ARG A 405 -2.67 38.51 37.96
C ARG A 405 -3.73 37.43 37.74
N ARG A 406 -4.88 37.78 37.13
CA ARG A 406 -5.94 36.80 36.80
C ARG A 406 -5.53 35.80 35.71
N LYS A 407 -4.62 36.16 34.82
CA LYS A 407 -4.08 35.25 33.80
C LYS A 407 -3.11 34.24 34.43
N ARG A 408 -2.15 34.71 35.23
CA ARG A 408 -1.19 33.85 35.94
C ARG A 408 -1.86 32.81 36.84
N ARG A 409 -2.95 33.17 37.52
CA ARG A 409 -3.72 32.24 38.35
C ARG A 409 -4.39 31.12 37.52
N ARG A 410 -4.96 31.45 36.36
CA ARG A 410 -5.55 30.45 35.46
C ARG A 410 -4.51 29.52 34.84
N ASP A 411 -3.34 30.06 34.51
CA ASP A 411 -2.23 29.25 33.97
C ASP A 411 -1.69 28.27 35.02
N ALA A 412 -1.62 28.68 36.30
CA ALA A 412 -1.23 27.81 37.42
C ALA A 412 -2.27 26.72 37.73
N GLU A 413 -3.57 27.06 37.69
CA GLU A 413 -4.66 26.08 37.88
C GLU A 413 -4.63 25.00 36.77
N LYS A 414 -4.38 25.39 35.52
CA LYS A 414 -4.20 24.45 34.41
C LYS A 414 -2.97 23.55 34.58
N LEU A 415 -1.85 24.11 35.05
CA LEU A 415 -0.64 23.32 35.28
C LEU A 415 -0.88 22.24 36.33
N ALA A 416 -1.57 22.57 37.43
CA ALA A 416 -1.94 21.61 38.47
C ALA A 416 -2.92 20.54 37.97
N GLU A 417 -3.83 20.90 37.06
CA GLU A 417 -4.73 19.95 36.40
C GLU A 417 -3.97 18.98 35.48
N TYR A 418 -3.01 19.49 34.70
CA TYR A 418 -2.11 18.65 33.90
C TYR A 418 -1.23 17.74 34.76
N GLU A 419 -0.71 18.22 35.89
CA GLU A 419 0.08 17.38 36.82
C GLU A 419 -0.75 16.26 37.45
N ARG A 420 -2.00 16.53 37.83
CA ARG A 420 -2.93 15.48 38.30
C ARG A 420 -3.25 14.48 37.21
N PHE A 421 -3.51 14.94 35.99
CA PHE A 421 -3.79 14.06 34.85
C PHE A 421 -2.58 13.18 34.51
N ILE A 422 -1.35 13.72 34.58
CA ILE A 422 -0.12 12.95 34.41
C ILE A 422 0.05 11.93 35.55
N ALA A 423 -0.29 12.28 36.80
CA ALA A 423 -0.26 11.34 37.92
C ALA A 423 -1.29 10.22 37.75
N GLU A 424 -2.48 10.52 37.23
CA GLU A 424 -3.57 9.57 36.94
C GLU A 424 -3.20 8.63 35.77
N LEU A 425 -2.52 9.15 34.74
CA LEU A 425 -1.96 8.33 33.66
C LEU A 425 -0.88 7.37 34.18
N LYS A 426 0.00 7.83 35.09
CA LYS A 426 1.03 7.00 35.71
C LYS A 426 0.45 5.93 36.66
N SER A 427 -0.66 6.21 37.35
CA SER A 427 -1.36 5.19 38.14
C SER A 427 -2.10 4.17 37.28
N ASN A 428 -2.57 4.57 36.09
CA ASN A 428 -3.18 3.66 35.13
C ASN A 428 -2.16 2.80 34.36
N GLU A 429 -0.91 3.26 34.21
CA GLU A 429 0.22 2.46 33.69
C GLU A 429 0.60 1.29 34.60
N ALA A 430 0.25 1.34 35.89
CA ALA A 430 0.52 0.26 36.84
C ALA A 430 -0.35 -1.00 36.62
N TYR A 431 -1.38 -0.93 35.76
CA TYR A 431 -2.26 -2.06 35.45
C TYR A 431 -1.87 -2.86 34.19
N LEU A 432 -0.71 -2.57 33.57
CA LEU A 432 -0.30 -3.12 32.27
C LEU A 432 0.98 -3.97 32.28
N LEU A 433 1.44 -4.41 33.46
CA LEU A 433 2.62 -5.29 33.60
C LEU A 433 2.25 -6.70 34.06
N GLU A 434 1.22 -7.29 33.44
CA GLU A 434 1.26 -8.75 33.26
C GLU A 434 2.33 -9.00 32.19
N ALA A 435 3.40 -9.73 32.54
CA ALA A 435 4.31 -10.29 31.55
C ALA A 435 3.52 -11.31 30.73
N ILE A 436 2.87 -10.84 29.67
CA ILE A 436 2.19 -11.69 28.71
C ILE A 436 3.29 -12.50 28.03
N MET A 437 3.51 -13.74 28.46
CA MET A 437 4.23 -14.73 27.67
C MET A 437 3.48 -14.85 26.34
N ILE A 438 4.15 -14.43 25.26
CA ILE A 438 3.51 -14.39 23.94
C ILE A 438 3.53 -15.81 23.36
N ILE A 439 2.36 -16.33 23.01
CA ILE A 439 2.22 -17.67 22.42
C ILE A 439 1.93 -17.52 20.93
N GLU A 440 2.86 -17.98 20.09
CA GLU A 440 2.75 -17.99 18.64
C GLU A 440 2.43 -19.41 18.16
N ARG A 441 1.24 -19.61 17.59
CA ARG A 441 0.81 -20.93 17.11
C ARG A 441 1.08 -21.09 15.63
N ILE A 442 1.83 -22.12 15.25
CA ILE A 442 2.18 -22.40 13.86
C ILE A 442 1.45 -23.66 13.40
N GLU A 443 0.62 -23.53 12.36
CA GLU A 443 -0.15 -24.64 11.79
C GLU A 443 0.39 -25.08 10.42
N VAL A 444 0.99 -26.27 10.39
CA VAL A 444 1.61 -26.84 9.19
C VAL A 444 0.63 -27.70 8.38
N GLY A 445 -0.40 -28.25 9.02
CA GLY A 445 -1.46 -29.05 8.39
C GLY A 445 -1.29 -30.58 8.52
N ARG A 446 -0.25 -31.05 9.20
CA ARG A 446 -0.08 -32.44 9.64
C ARG A 446 0.75 -32.51 10.93
N CYS A 447 0.74 -33.65 11.61
CA CYS A 447 1.65 -33.91 12.73
C CYS A 447 3.09 -34.03 12.22
N LEU A 448 4.02 -33.28 12.81
CA LEU A 448 5.44 -33.27 12.41
C LEU A 448 6.21 -34.39 13.11
N CYS A 449 7.02 -35.11 12.33
CA CYS A 449 7.99 -36.06 12.84
C CYS A 449 9.22 -35.34 13.42
N ILE A 450 10.09 -36.04 14.16
CA ILE A 450 11.26 -35.40 14.80
C ILE A 450 12.19 -34.72 13.79
N HIS A 451 12.39 -35.32 12.61
CA HIS A 451 13.20 -34.75 11.53
C HIS A 451 12.57 -33.49 10.91
N ALA A 452 11.23 -33.47 10.77
CA ALA A 452 10.50 -32.30 10.29
C ALA A 452 10.48 -31.17 11.34
N GLN A 453 10.46 -31.51 12.63
CA GLN A 453 10.58 -30.53 13.71
C GLN A 453 11.97 -29.89 13.75
N PHE A 454 13.03 -30.65 13.49
CA PHE A 454 14.37 -30.06 13.30
C PHE A 454 14.36 -28.98 12.20
N GLN A 455 13.76 -29.27 11.04
CA GLN A 455 13.66 -28.29 9.95
C GLN A 455 12.81 -27.07 10.33
N ALA A 456 11.75 -27.26 11.12
CA ALA A 456 10.95 -26.16 11.65
C ALA A 456 11.75 -25.28 12.62
N VAL A 457 12.49 -25.89 13.56
CA VAL A 457 13.37 -25.19 14.50
C VAL A 457 14.48 -24.44 13.77
N ASP A 458 15.10 -25.06 12.77
CA ASP A 458 16.13 -24.41 11.94
C ASP A 458 15.54 -23.20 11.18
N THR A 459 14.33 -23.33 10.64
CA THR A 459 13.62 -22.23 9.97
C THR A 459 13.34 -21.06 10.94
N VAL A 460 12.88 -21.37 12.16
CA VAL A 460 12.66 -20.35 13.21
C VAL A 460 13.97 -19.67 13.60
N LEU A 461 15.06 -20.42 13.77
CA LEU A 461 16.37 -19.87 14.08
C LEU A 461 16.87 -18.93 12.98
N GLN A 462 16.80 -19.33 11.71
CA GLN A 462 17.19 -18.49 10.58
C GLN A 462 16.38 -17.19 10.53
N PHE A 463 15.06 -17.29 10.73
CA PHE A 463 14.17 -16.14 10.81
C PHE A 463 14.59 -15.19 11.93
N LEU A 464 14.83 -15.69 13.14
CA LEU A 464 15.22 -14.87 14.29
C LEU A 464 16.57 -14.17 14.08
N LEU A 465 17.56 -14.87 13.52
CA LEU A 465 18.88 -14.32 13.24
C LEU A 465 18.79 -13.12 12.28
N TYR A 466 18.00 -13.24 11.22
CA TYR A 466 17.80 -12.17 10.24
C TYR A 466 16.91 -11.05 10.78
N GLN A 467 15.71 -11.37 11.27
CA GLN A 467 14.69 -10.40 11.68
C GLN A 467 15.14 -9.53 12.85
N ARG A 468 15.96 -10.08 13.76
CA ARG A 468 16.52 -9.32 14.87
C ARG A 468 17.77 -8.52 14.50
N GLY A 469 18.32 -8.72 13.30
CA GLY A 469 19.55 -8.06 12.87
C GLY A 469 20.80 -8.62 13.56
N VAL A 470 20.79 -9.90 13.94
CA VAL A 470 22.00 -10.61 14.37
C VAL A 470 22.94 -10.80 13.17
N VAL A 471 22.35 -11.02 12.00
CA VAL A 471 23.04 -11.12 10.71
C VAL A 471 22.47 -10.10 9.71
N PRO A 472 23.30 -9.59 8.77
CA PRO A 472 22.87 -8.52 7.86
C PRO A 472 22.02 -8.99 6.67
N ALA A 473 22.04 -10.29 6.35
CA ALA A 473 21.30 -10.89 5.25
C ALA A 473 20.68 -12.23 5.66
N VAL A 474 19.78 -12.76 4.82
CA VAL A 474 19.13 -14.05 5.06
C VAL A 474 20.19 -15.15 5.12
N VAL A 475 20.09 -16.06 6.11
CA VAL A 475 21.10 -17.09 6.37
C VAL A 475 21.40 -17.94 5.14
N THR A 476 20.40 -18.26 4.33
CA THR A 476 20.58 -19.01 3.08
C THR A 476 21.52 -18.32 2.09
N GLN A 477 21.48 -16.98 2.00
CA GLN A 477 22.39 -16.20 1.17
C GLN A 477 23.80 -16.22 1.75
N LEU A 478 23.95 -16.02 3.06
CA LEU A 478 25.24 -16.04 3.76
C LEU A 478 25.96 -17.39 3.67
N LEU A 479 25.22 -18.50 3.55
CA LEU A 479 25.78 -19.82 3.31
C LEU A 479 26.28 -20.02 1.86
N SER A 480 25.76 -19.24 0.90
CA SER A 480 26.09 -19.35 -0.53
C SER A 480 27.20 -18.42 -0.99
N THR A 481 27.29 -17.22 -0.39
CA THR A 481 28.25 -16.17 -0.73
C THR A 481 29.01 -15.78 0.52
N ILE A 482 30.32 -16.06 0.55
CA ILE A 482 31.19 -15.79 1.69
C ILE A 482 32.23 -14.76 1.25
N GLU A 483 32.14 -13.54 1.77
CA GLU A 483 32.99 -12.42 1.38
C GLU A 483 33.80 -11.88 2.58
N SER A 484 33.25 -11.95 3.80
CA SER A 484 33.88 -11.38 4.99
C SER A 484 34.36 -12.40 6.04
N HIS A 485 35.38 -12.02 6.81
CA HIS A 485 35.89 -12.86 7.91
C HIS A 485 34.83 -13.11 9.00
N ASN A 486 33.90 -12.18 9.21
CA ASN A 486 32.80 -12.36 10.15
C ASN A 486 31.76 -13.36 9.63
N GLU A 487 31.49 -13.36 8.32
CA GLU A 487 30.65 -14.38 7.68
C GLU A 487 31.27 -15.77 7.79
N ILE A 488 32.58 -15.92 7.57
CA ILE A 488 33.26 -17.22 7.75
C ILE A 488 33.07 -17.75 9.17
N LYS A 489 33.25 -16.90 10.18
CA LYS A 489 33.03 -17.25 11.59
C LYS A 489 31.58 -17.63 11.87
N PHE A 490 30.63 -16.87 11.33
CA PHE A 490 29.21 -17.15 11.45
C PHE A 490 28.84 -18.49 10.81
N VAL A 491 29.24 -18.72 9.55
CA VAL A 491 28.98 -19.97 8.82
C VAL A 491 29.58 -21.16 9.57
N GLY A 492 30.79 -21.03 10.10
CA GLY A 492 31.41 -22.07 10.92
C GLY A 492 30.62 -22.38 12.21
N ALA A 493 30.20 -21.35 12.95
CA ALA A 493 29.40 -21.52 14.17
C ALA A 493 27.99 -22.09 13.87
N TYR A 494 27.32 -21.56 12.84
CA TYR A 494 25.98 -21.98 12.44
C TYR A 494 25.97 -23.42 11.90
N THR A 495 26.98 -23.83 11.14
CA THR A 495 27.10 -25.22 10.64
C THR A 495 27.23 -26.19 11.83
N LYS A 496 28.07 -25.88 12.82
CA LYS A 496 28.20 -26.69 14.04
C LYS A 496 26.91 -26.75 14.85
N ILE A 497 26.18 -25.64 14.98
CA ILE A 497 24.86 -25.61 15.61
C ILE A 497 23.89 -26.53 14.87
N ARG A 498 23.85 -26.45 13.54
CA ARG A 498 22.97 -27.26 12.71
C ARG A 498 23.31 -28.75 12.81
N GLU A 499 24.59 -29.10 12.91
CA GLU A 499 25.08 -30.46 13.16
C GLU A 499 24.64 -30.96 14.54
N ALA A 500 24.85 -30.17 15.60
CA ALA A 500 24.43 -30.52 16.95
C ALA A 500 22.91 -30.74 17.04
N LEU A 501 22.12 -29.83 16.48
CA LEU A 501 20.66 -29.97 16.40
C LEU A 501 20.24 -31.18 15.57
N ARG A 502 20.92 -31.47 14.45
CA ARG A 502 20.61 -32.66 13.64
C ARG A 502 20.79 -33.96 14.41
N GLU A 503 21.85 -34.07 15.22
CA GLU A 503 22.09 -35.25 16.07
C GLU A 503 21.12 -35.32 17.28
N LEU A 504 20.72 -34.17 17.83
CA LEU A 504 19.70 -34.11 18.88
C LEU A 504 18.32 -34.56 18.38
N PHE A 505 17.95 -34.23 17.15
CA PHE A 505 16.65 -34.54 16.55
C PHE A 505 16.61 -35.90 15.80
N ARG A 506 17.41 -36.88 16.22
CA ARG A 506 17.36 -38.26 15.72
C ARG A 506 16.25 -39.07 16.39
N SER A 507 15.71 -40.08 15.70
CA SER A 507 14.64 -40.96 16.20
C SER A 507 14.87 -41.51 17.62
N HIS A 508 16.11 -41.81 18.01
CA HIS A 508 16.42 -42.33 19.35
C HIS A 508 16.22 -41.32 20.49
N ASN A 509 16.14 -40.02 20.19
CA ASN A 509 15.90 -38.96 21.16
C ASN A 509 14.43 -38.51 21.22
N ARG A 510 13.52 -39.15 20.46
CA ARG A 510 12.10 -38.81 20.36
C ARG A 510 11.40 -38.57 21.69
N ARG A 511 11.71 -39.39 22.71
CA ARG A 511 11.10 -39.30 24.05
C ARG A 511 11.98 -38.61 25.08
N ALA A 512 13.19 -38.22 24.68
CA ALA A 512 14.16 -37.58 25.56
C ALA A 512 14.18 -36.05 25.38
N LEU A 513 13.97 -35.57 24.16
CA LEU A 513 13.99 -34.15 23.79
C LEU A 513 12.63 -33.49 24.03
N HIS A 514 12.58 -32.44 24.86
CA HIS A 514 11.33 -31.80 25.28
C HIS A 514 11.15 -30.37 24.74
N GLU A 515 12.23 -29.59 24.68
CA GLU A 515 12.14 -28.17 24.34
C GLU A 515 13.47 -27.64 23.81
N VAL A 516 13.41 -26.73 22.85
CA VAL A 516 14.55 -25.93 22.40
C VAL A 516 14.33 -24.48 22.80
N VAL A 517 15.35 -23.85 23.38
CA VAL A 517 15.33 -22.47 23.82
C VAL A 517 16.44 -21.70 23.11
N ILE A 518 16.07 -20.60 22.45
CA ILE A 518 17.01 -19.70 21.77
C ILE A 518 17.06 -18.42 22.61
N ILE A 519 18.24 -18.08 23.10
CA ILE A 519 18.49 -16.88 23.91
C ILE A 519 19.26 -15.87 23.08
N ILE A 520 18.77 -14.64 23.01
CA ILE A 520 19.47 -13.51 22.41
C ILE A 520 19.79 -12.50 23.52
N GLY A 521 21.06 -12.17 23.71
CA GLY A 521 21.49 -11.26 24.77
C GLY A 521 23.00 -11.13 24.89
N ALA A 522 23.49 -10.56 26.00
CA ALA A 522 24.92 -10.47 26.23
C ALA A 522 25.54 -11.83 26.63
N SER A 523 24.77 -12.66 27.33
CA SER A 523 25.11 -14.02 27.76
C SER A 523 23.84 -14.80 28.10
N CYS A 524 23.94 -16.12 28.32
CA CYS A 524 22.80 -16.94 28.77
C CYS A 524 22.20 -16.46 30.10
N ALA A 525 23.01 -15.87 30.99
CA ALA A 525 22.58 -15.34 32.29
C ALA A 525 21.95 -13.93 32.20
N LEU A 526 22.22 -13.21 31.10
CA LEU A 526 21.68 -11.86 30.84
C LEU A 526 20.93 -11.85 29.49
N PRO A 527 19.80 -12.57 29.39
CA PRO A 527 18.98 -12.60 28.20
C PRO A 527 18.29 -11.25 27.98
N GLN A 528 18.23 -10.80 26.74
CA GLN A 528 17.34 -9.71 26.31
C GLN A 528 16.04 -10.28 25.75
N GLU A 529 16.16 -11.42 25.06
CA GLU A 529 15.05 -12.14 24.45
C GLU A 529 15.22 -13.65 24.63
N ILE A 530 14.10 -14.35 24.83
CA ILE A 530 14.02 -15.80 25.02
C ILE A 530 12.92 -16.33 24.09
N TYR A 531 13.27 -17.29 23.25
CA TYR A 531 12.35 -17.97 22.35
C TYR A 531 12.30 -19.44 22.70
N ARG A 532 11.10 -19.95 22.93
CA ARG A 532 10.85 -21.31 23.41
C ARG A 532 10.11 -22.09 22.35
N ILE A 533 10.58 -23.30 22.04
CA ILE A 533 9.98 -24.19 21.06
C ILE A 533 9.80 -25.57 21.73
N PRO A 534 8.62 -25.84 22.32
CA PRO A 534 8.29 -27.16 22.81
C PRO A 534 8.26 -28.18 21.67
N ILE A 535 8.81 -29.36 21.93
CA ILE A 535 8.90 -30.46 20.96
C ILE A 535 7.82 -31.49 21.31
N GLU A 536 6.76 -31.52 20.51
CA GLU A 536 5.61 -32.42 20.70
C GLU A 536 5.50 -33.40 19.53
N LEU A 537 5.75 -34.69 19.80
CA LEU A 537 5.80 -35.74 18.78
C LEU A 537 4.62 -36.70 18.92
N CYS A 538 4.06 -37.16 17.80
CA CYS A 538 2.98 -38.16 17.79
C CYS A 538 3.57 -39.54 18.01
N ASP A 539 3.21 -40.26 19.07
CA ASP A 539 3.59 -41.67 19.18
C ASP A 539 2.57 -42.54 18.42
N SER A 540 2.78 -42.72 17.10
CA SER A 540 2.01 -43.70 16.33
C SER A 540 2.45 -45.12 16.68
N TYR A 541 1.57 -46.11 16.48
CA TYR A 541 1.86 -47.54 16.74
C TYR A 541 3.10 -48.06 15.99
N GLU A 542 3.45 -47.44 14.85
CA GLU A 542 4.60 -47.81 14.01
C GLU A 542 5.90 -47.06 14.38
N SER A 543 5.84 -46.15 15.35
CA SER A 543 6.99 -45.34 15.74
C SER A 543 7.71 -45.92 16.96
N ASP A 544 8.98 -46.24 16.78
CA ASP A 544 9.87 -46.83 17.79
C ASP A 544 11.07 -45.90 18.07
N PHE A 545 11.87 -46.26 19.08
CA PHE A 545 13.13 -45.56 19.37
C PHE A 545 14.13 -45.59 18.19
N ALA A 546 13.99 -46.51 17.24
CA ALA A 546 14.85 -46.59 16.06
C ALA A 546 14.21 -46.01 14.79
N HIS A 547 12.88 -46.00 14.68
CA HIS A 547 12.18 -45.71 13.41
C HIS A 547 11.02 -44.72 13.62
N CYS A 548 10.90 -43.78 12.69
CA CYS A 548 9.98 -42.66 12.81
C CYS A 548 8.57 -42.95 12.25
N GLY A 549 8.33 -44.17 11.74
CA GLY A 549 7.08 -44.61 11.12
C GLY A 549 6.91 -44.16 9.66
N GLU A 550 5.81 -44.54 9.01
CA GLU A 550 5.54 -44.25 7.59
C GLU A 550 5.35 -42.75 7.28
N ASN A 551 4.93 -41.95 8.26
CA ASN A 551 4.71 -40.51 8.11
C ASN A 551 5.99 -39.65 8.22
N CYS A 552 7.16 -40.30 8.24
CA CYS A 552 8.44 -39.62 8.32
C CYS A 552 8.84 -39.00 6.98
N ALA A 553 8.59 -37.71 6.82
CA ALA A 553 9.00 -36.94 5.64
C ALA A 553 9.51 -35.56 6.04
N GLU A 554 10.51 -35.07 5.30
CA GLU A 554 10.95 -33.67 5.36
C GLU A 554 9.79 -32.71 5.06
N LEU A 555 9.92 -31.45 5.50
CA LEU A 555 8.97 -30.40 5.19
C LEU A 555 9.01 -30.11 3.69
N SER A 556 7.86 -30.24 3.04
CA SER A 556 7.67 -29.82 1.66
C SER A 556 7.81 -28.30 1.51
N ALA A 557 8.09 -27.81 0.30
CA ALA A 557 8.19 -26.38 0.03
C ALA A 557 6.91 -25.60 0.44
N ARG A 558 5.73 -26.24 0.35
CA ARG A 558 4.46 -25.64 0.81
C ARG A 558 4.42 -25.49 2.32
N GLU A 559 4.87 -26.48 3.06
CA GLU A 559 4.90 -26.47 4.53
C GLU A 559 5.93 -25.49 5.07
N GLN A 560 7.14 -25.46 4.49
CA GLN A 560 8.16 -24.46 4.81
C GLN A 560 7.62 -23.05 4.61
N ARG A 561 6.95 -22.78 3.48
CA ARG A 561 6.29 -21.48 3.24
C ARG A 561 5.25 -21.16 4.29
N ARG A 562 4.39 -22.11 4.70
CA ARG A 562 3.40 -21.88 5.76
C ARG A 562 4.05 -21.45 7.08
N ILE A 563 5.13 -22.12 7.48
CA ILE A 563 5.89 -21.76 8.69
C ILE A 563 6.46 -20.34 8.53
N SER A 564 7.18 -20.06 7.44
CA SER A 564 7.77 -18.74 7.19
C SER A 564 6.71 -17.63 7.14
N THR A 565 5.58 -17.87 6.48
CA THR A 565 4.46 -16.92 6.43
C THR A 565 3.90 -16.64 7.82
N SER A 566 3.71 -17.67 8.65
CA SER A 566 3.25 -17.51 10.04
C SER A 566 4.21 -16.65 10.87
N LEU A 567 5.52 -16.83 10.69
CA LEU A 567 6.55 -16.06 11.40
C LEU A 567 6.59 -14.59 10.96
N VAL A 568 6.49 -14.33 9.65
CA VAL A 568 6.56 -12.97 9.09
C VAL A 568 5.31 -12.15 9.39
N ILE A 569 4.12 -12.77 9.37
CA ILE A 569 2.85 -12.07 9.61
C ILE A 569 2.67 -11.72 11.10
N SER A 570 3.32 -12.45 12.01
CA SER A 570 3.15 -12.25 13.45
C SER A 570 3.52 -10.82 13.90
N SER A 571 2.51 -10.07 14.35
CA SER A 571 2.69 -8.69 14.85
C SER A 571 3.62 -8.62 16.05
N ASN A 572 3.67 -9.69 16.86
CA ASN A 572 4.51 -9.76 18.04
C ASN A 572 6.00 -9.86 17.66
N LEU A 573 6.32 -10.55 16.56
CA LEU A 573 7.70 -10.74 16.11
C LEU A 573 8.25 -9.54 15.32
N ASN A 574 7.39 -8.61 14.89
CA ASN A 574 7.74 -7.47 14.01
C ASN A 574 8.28 -6.22 14.72
N ALA A 575 8.44 -6.24 16.05
CA ALA A 575 9.04 -5.12 16.76
C ALA A 575 10.57 -5.05 16.56
N ALA A 576 11.07 -4.02 15.88
CA ALA A 576 12.51 -3.77 15.76
C ALA A 576 13.12 -3.47 17.13
N ARG A 577 14.18 -4.20 17.50
CA ARG A 577 14.88 -4.03 18.78
C ARG A 577 16.36 -3.80 18.54
N ASN A 578 16.96 -2.92 19.35
CA ASN A 578 18.34 -2.48 19.19
C ASN A 578 19.33 -3.59 19.58
N ILE A 579 19.70 -4.43 18.61
CA ILE A 579 20.82 -5.35 18.76
C ILE A 579 22.14 -4.58 18.71
N THR A 580 23.01 -4.86 19.67
CA THR A 580 24.37 -4.30 19.75
C THR A 580 25.40 -5.31 19.25
N ARG A 581 26.63 -4.87 18.92
CA ARG A 581 27.74 -5.75 18.51
C ARG A 581 28.16 -6.79 19.56
N ASN A 582 27.77 -6.59 20.83
CA ASN A 582 28.05 -7.54 21.92
C ASN A 582 26.95 -8.59 22.09
N THR A 583 25.92 -8.56 21.25
CA THR A 583 24.82 -9.51 21.31
C THR A 583 25.28 -10.87 20.79
N ARG A 584 24.92 -11.90 21.54
CA ARG A 584 25.22 -13.30 21.29
C ARG A 584 23.91 -14.09 21.26
N VAL A 585 23.88 -15.11 20.43
CA VAL A 585 22.78 -16.07 20.36
C VAL A 585 23.29 -17.41 20.86
N CYS A 586 22.66 -17.88 21.93
CA CYS A 586 22.95 -19.17 22.56
C CYS A 586 21.72 -20.07 22.44
N ILE A 587 21.94 -21.36 22.22
CA ILE A 587 20.88 -22.35 22.08
C ILE A 587 21.01 -23.34 23.23
N LEU A 588 19.90 -23.53 23.94
CA LEU A 588 19.77 -24.51 25.00
C LEU A 588 18.66 -25.48 24.66
N VAL A 589 18.77 -26.68 25.19
CA VAL A 589 17.88 -27.78 24.94
C VAL A 589 17.51 -28.42 26.27
N ARG A 590 16.23 -28.72 26.46
CA ARG A 590 15.75 -29.43 27.64
C ARG A 590 15.44 -30.87 27.28
N GLY A 591 15.94 -31.80 28.08
CA GLY A 591 15.66 -33.21 27.89
C GLY A 591 15.88 -34.06 29.15
N THR A 592 15.60 -35.35 29.04
CA THR A 592 15.85 -36.32 30.13
C THR A 592 17.32 -36.72 30.21
N SER A 593 17.73 -37.38 31.30
CA SER A 593 19.07 -38.00 31.43
C SER A 593 19.41 -39.02 30.33
N ALA A 594 18.40 -39.57 29.63
CA ALA A 594 18.59 -40.49 28.51
C ALA A 594 18.88 -39.81 27.15
N LEU A 595 18.94 -38.47 27.11
CA LEU A 595 19.20 -37.73 25.88
C LEU A 595 20.62 -38.03 25.37
N LYS A 596 20.73 -38.50 24.12
CA LYS A 596 22.03 -38.69 23.46
C LYS A 596 22.40 -37.44 22.69
N PHE A 597 23.60 -36.94 22.90
CA PHE A 597 24.09 -35.72 22.24
C PHE A 597 25.58 -35.83 21.92
N PRO A 598 26.08 -35.09 20.92
CA PRO A 598 27.50 -35.05 20.63
C PRO A 598 28.24 -34.23 21.71
N GLU A 599 29.04 -34.89 22.55
CA GLU A 599 29.78 -34.26 23.67
C GLU A 599 30.74 -33.15 23.22
N GLU A 600 31.18 -33.16 21.95
CA GLU A 600 32.04 -32.11 21.38
C GLU A 600 31.32 -30.77 21.14
N LEU A 601 29.98 -30.78 21.04
CA LEU A 601 29.17 -29.64 20.62
C LEU A 601 28.07 -29.28 21.63
N VAL A 602 27.79 -30.15 22.59
CA VAL A 602 26.71 -30.01 23.57
C VAL A 602 27.23 -30.39 24.95
N GLU A 603 26.99 -29.52 25.91
CA GLU A 603 27.45 -29.64 27.30
C GLU A 603 26.26 -29.62 28.28
N ASN A 604 26.39 -30.32 29.40
CA ASN A 604 25.43 -30.21 30.51
C ASN A 604 25.53 -28.84 31.18
N ASP A 605 24.39 -28.21 31.44
CA ASP A 605 24.29 -26.87 32.03
C ASP A 605 23.44 -26.91 33.30
N ASP A 606 23.95 -27.61 34.31
CA ASP A 606 23.26 -27.87 35.60
C ASP A 606 22.95 -26.59 36.38
N GLY A 607 23.57 -25.46 36.03
CA GLY A 607 23.37 -24.16 36.68
C GLY A 607 22.39 -23.23 35.96
N PHE A 608 21.83 -23.64 34.81
CA PHE A 608 20.87 -22.82 34.08
C PHE A 608 19.43 -23.12 34.52
N GLU A 609 18.73 -22.09 34.96
CA GLU A 609 17.29 -22.11 35.16
C GLU A 609 16.64 -21.03 34.29
N LEU A 610 15.49 -21.37 33.69
CA LEU A 610 14.72 -20.41 32.91
C LEU A 610 14.20 -19.31 33.85
N PRO A 611 14.37 -18.01 33.55
CA PRO A 611 13.89 -16.95 34.43
C PRO A 611 12.36 -17.04 34.66
N GLU A 612 11.94 -16.95 35.91
CA GLU A 612 10.52 -16.91 36.28
C GLU A 612 9.81 -15.68 35.69
N ASP A 613 8.49 -15.77 35.50
CA ASP A 613 7.67 -14.72 34.90
C ASP A 613 7.81 -13.36 35.61
N GLU A 614 7.99 -13.36 36.93
CA GLU A 614 8.27 -12.15 37.71
C GLU A 614 9.61 -11.49 37.30
N VAL A 615 10.64 -12.29 37.05
CA VAL A 615 11.97 -11.82 36.64
C VAL A 615 11.92 -11.29 35.21
N LEU A 616 11.17 -11.97 34.33
CA LEU A 616 10.93 -11.53 32.95
C LEU A 616 10.24 -10.15 32.94
N ALA A 617 9.20 -9.96 33.77
CA ALA A 617 8.49 -8.69 33.92
C ALA A 617 9.40 -7.57 34.44
N ARG A 618 10.11 -7.83 35.55
CA ARG A 618 11.00 -6.84 36.19
C ARG A 618 12.13 -6.40 35.28
N ARG A 619 12.72 -7.33 34.52
CA ARG A 619 13.85 -7.05 33.61
C ARG A 619 13.41 -6.68 32.19
N LYS A 620 12.10 -6.65 31.91
CA LYS A 620 11.52 -6.38 30.58
C LYS A 620 12.08 -7.31 29.48
N ILE A 621 12.33 -8.57 29.84
CA ILE A 621 12.85 -9.59 28.92
C ILE A 621 11.71 -10.02 28.01
N TYR A 622 11.98 -10.10 26.71
CA TYR A 622 10.99 -10.52 25.74
C TYR A 622 10.94 -12.04 25.64
N SER A 623 9.79 -12.64 25.93
CA SER A 623 9.61 -14.09 25.93
C SER A 623 8.52 -14.50 24.96
N VAL A 624 8.85 -15.38 24.02
CA VAL A 624 7.91 -15.93 23.04
C VAL A 624 7.98 -17.45 23.06
N GLN A 625 6.82 -18.11 23.06
CA GLN A 625 6.69 -19.55 22.92
C GLN A 625 6.05 -19.90 21.57
N PHE A 626 6.80 -20.56 20.71
CA PHE A 626 6.31 -21.11 19.44
C PHE A 626 5.69 -22.48 19.66
N VAL A 627 4.38 -22.58 19.51
CA VAL A 627 3.64 -23.84 19.62
C VAL A 627 3.35 -24.38 18.23
N LEU A 628 4.06 -25.43 17.84
CA LEU A 628 3.79 -26.19 16.62
C LEU A 628 2.51 -27.00 16.83
N LYS A 629 1.42 -26.61 16.17
CA LYS A 629 0.10 -27.22 16.40
C LYS A 629 0.12 -28.71 16.03
N HIS A 630 -0.14 -29.56 17.02
CA HIS A 630 -0.31 -31.00 16.84
C HIS A 630 -1.77 -31.31 16.47
N LEU A 631 -1.99 -32.08 15.39
CA LEU A 631 -3.33 -32.33 14.81
C LEU A 631 -3.84 -33.77 15.03
N CYS A 632 -3.21 -34.52 15.91
CA CYS A 632 -3.51 -35.93 16.14
C CYS A 632 -4.69 -36.09 17.12
N VAL A 633 -5.55 -37.11 16.88
CA VAL A 633 -6.81 -37.35 17.63
C VAL A 633 -6.58 -38.13 18.94
N GLU A 634 -5.47 -38.84 19.04
CA GLU A 634 -5.12 -39.63 20.22
C GLU A 634 -4.44 -38.77 21.29
N ASN A 635 -4.85 -38.96 22.55
CA ASN A 635 -4.30 -38.24 23.70
C ASN A 635 -2.78 -38.40 23.72
N VAL A 636 -2.08 -37.28 23.53
CA VAL A 636 -0.63 -37.20 23.65
C VAL A 636 -0.25 -37.68 25.05
N ILE A 637 0.41 -38.84 25.14
CA ILE A 637 1.14 -39.22 26.34
C ILE A 637 2.37 -38.31 26.36
N THR A 638 2.20 -37.06 26.80
CA THR A 638 3.35 -36.31 27.33
C THR A 638 3.76 -37.07 28.57
N VAL A 639 4.74 -37.96 28.45
CA VAL A 639 5.45 -38.52 29.59
C VAL A 639 6.09 -37.32 30.28
N ARG A 640 5.37 -36.72 31.24
CA ARG A 640 5.93 -35.72 32.14
C ARG A 640 6.87 -36.46 33.08
N ASN A 641 8.06 -36.77 32.59
CA ASN A 641 9.14 -37.17 33.47
C ASN A 641 9.55 -35.94 34.28
N PRO A 642 9.56 -36.02 35.63
CA PRO A 642 9.90 -34.89 36.49
C PRO A 642 11.38 -34.49 36.39
N ASP A 643 12.24 -35.40 35.94
CA ASP A 643 13.69 -35.18 35.88
C ASP A 643 14.13 -34.73 34.47
N THR A 644 14.06 -33.41 34.24
CA THR A 644 14.59 -32.78 33.01
C THR A 644 15.83 -31.95 33.33
N TYR A 645 16.85 -32.06 32.48
CA TYR A 645 18.12 -31.35 32.55
C TYR A 645 18.26 -30.38 31.37
N TRP A 646 19.10 -29.36 31.55
CA TRP A 646 19.44 -28.39 30.52
C TRP A 646 20.79 -28.73 29.88
N PHE A 647 20.81 -28.69 28.56
CA PHE A 647 21.98 -28.92 27.74
C PHE A 647 22.22 -27.66 26.90
N ARG A 648 23.45 -27.15 26.89
CA ARG A 648 23.83 -25.95 26.13
C ARG A 648 24.66 -26.35 24.92
N LEU A 649 24.35 -25.79 23.76
CA LEU A 649 25.21 -25.91 22.58
C LEU A 649 26.45 -25.04 22.76
N SER A 650 27.65 -25.61 22.61
CA SER A 650 28.93 -24.91 22.78
C SER A 650 29.17 -23.79 21.76
N PRO A 651 28.80 -23.93 20.47
CA PRO A 651 28.97 -22.83 19.51
C PRO A 651 27.99 -21.69 19.79
N VAL A 652 28.52 -20.46 19.83
CA VAL A 652 27.76 -19.23 20.04
C VAL A 652 27.83 -18.35 18.80
N ILE A 653 26.69 -17.83 18.35
CA ILE A 653 26.64 -16.88 17.24
C ILE A 653 26.81 -15.47 17.79
N GLN A 654 27.78 -14.72 17.26
CA GLN A 654 27.95 -13.31 17.60
C GLN A 654 27.31 -12.43 16.53
N ALA A 655 26.56 -11.41 16.95
CA ALA A 655 25.94 -10.46 16.04
C ALA A 655 26.99 -9.64 15.27
N PHE A 656 26.77 -9.46 13.97
CA PHE A 656 27.59 -8.61 13.12
C PHE A 656 26.72 -7.86 12.10
N SER A 657 27.23 -6.71 11.66
CA SER A 657 26.54 -5.77 10.78
C SER A 657 27.26 -5.63 9.45
#